data_AF-A0A5C7ISY0-F1
#
_entry.id   AF-A0A5C7ISY0-F1
#
_cell.length_a   1.000
_cell.length_b   1.000
_cell.length_c   1.000
_cell.angle_alpha   90.00
_cell.angle_beta   90.00
_cell.angle_gamma   90.00
#
_symmetry.space_group_name_H-M   'P 1'
#
loop_
_entity.id
_entity.type
_entity.pdbx_description
1 polymer ?
#
loop_
_entity_poly.entity_id
_entity_poly.type
_entity_poly.pdbx_seq_one_letter_code
_entity_poly.pdbx_strand_id
1 'polypeptide(L)'
;METTPCPTTPRWNFDRPFLTGQFHQETKETSRFAKSFSNTGDEKAIGCYDVGVQEVIVMDDVLCALVGIEGRYISIKRRVHTQGNDNYDFSVSFQVDASMDLALQEMAKRIFPLCESFVLIEQFVESRSQFKTGLDYEAMVAQLEHQFRLGRLSIQGLWFYCQPMIVSMQALSTVILKASVNNFAGSAVLNLLQSQAKAMAGDNTVRSLLEKMTQCASNAYLGILERWVYEGVIDDPYDEFFIAENKSLQKESLTQDYDAKYWRQRYSLKDGIPSFLANIAGTILTTGKYLNVMRECGHNVQAPTSENSKLMSFGSNHHYLECIKVAYDFASGELLNLIKEKYDLMGKLLSIKHYLLLDQGDFLVHFMDIAREELTKKLDEINEEKLQSLLDLALRSTAAAADPCHEDLTCCVERSSLLKRMATLKDLEVRSFSDSNDMEEPVSITGLETFSLSYKVQWPLSIVISKKALTKYQLIFRFLFRCKHVERQLCGAWQVHQGVRAFNISGTAISRSSLLCRSMLKFISSLLHYLTFEVLEPNWHAMHNRLQTVKSIDEVIQHHDFFLDKCLRECLLLLPELLKKVEKLKSLCLQYAAATQWLISSSIDITKLEEPSASQKLKQLRFKNPSQVQKAITRDAAVTDSILKFEREFNAELQSLGPILSTSSQAEPYLTHLAQWILGVGSDK
;
A
#
# COMPACT_ATOMS: atom_id res chain seq x y z
N MET A 1 -9.60 24.26 -0.01
CA MET A 1 -9.92 25.19 -1.11
C MET A 1 -11.19 24.68 -1.76
N GLU A 2 -12.13 25.56 -2.03
CA GLU A 2 -13.39 25.22 -2.70
C GLU A 2 -13.06 24.68 -4.09
N THR A 3 -13.64 23.54 -4.45
CA THR A 3 -13.57 23.03 -5.83
C THR A 3 -14.37 23.98 -6.70
N THR A 4 -13.70 24.87 -7.44
CA THR A 4 -14.32 25.66 -8.49
C THR A 4 -15.10 24.71 -9.40
N PRO A 5 -16.42 24.90 -9.58
CA PRO A 5 -17.20 23.98 -10.40
C PRO A 5 -16.60 23.94 -11.80
N CYS A 6 -16.42 22.74 -12.35
CA CYS A 6 -15.84 22.55 -13.67
C CYS A 6 -16.61 23.38 -14.71
N PRO A 7 -15.94 23.95 -15.73
CA PRO A 7 -16.55 24.92 -16.63
C PRO A 7 -17.74 24.32 -17.38
N THR A 8 -18.95 24.64 -16.92
CA THR A 8 -20.20 24.20 -17.55
C THR A 8 -20.55 25.07 -18.74
N THR A 9 -20.94 24.46 -19.86
CA THR A 9 -21.45 25.19 -21.02
C THR A 9 -22.81 25.83 -20.72
N PRO A 10 -23.11 27.01 -21.31
CA PRO A 10 -24.45 27.58 -21.25
C PRO A 10 -25.49 26.66 -21.91
N ARG A 11 -26.68 26.56 -21.30
CA ARG A 11 -27.77 25.69 -21.79
C ARG A 11 -28.17 25.92 -23.26
N TRP A 12 -28.07 27.17 -23.72
CA TRP A 12 -28.40 27.55 -25.10
C TRP A 12 -27.53 26.90 -26.19
N ASN A 13 -26.42 26.24 -25.85
CA ASN A 13 -25.69 25.38 -26.80
C ASN A 13 -26.46 24.10 -27.14
N PHE A 14 -27.19 23.53 -26.17
CA PHE A 14 -27.97 22.30 -26.36
C PHE A 14 -29.39 22.57 -26.85
N ASP A 15 -29.97 23.73 -26.48
CA ASP A 15 -31.36 24.08 -26.81
C ASP A 15 -31.54 24.59 -28.26
N ARG A 16 -30.46 24.80 -29.03
CA ARG A 16 -30.53 25.40 -30.38
C ARG A 16 -30.62 24.32 -31.47
N PRO A 17 -31.72 24.24 -32.24
CA PRO A 17 -31.88 23.19 -33.25
C PRO A 17 -30.90 23.31 -34.43
N PHE A 18 -30.41 24.52 -34.71
CA PHE A 18 -29.37 24.81 -35.70
C PHE A 18 -27.92 24.50 -35.25
N LEU A 19 -27.69 24.13 -33.98
CA LEU A 19 -26.38 23.74 -33.43
C LEU A 19 -26.37 22.26 -32.94
N THR A 20 -27.41 21.50 -33.30
CA THR A 20 -27.62 20.11 -32.86
C THR A 20 -28.17 19.23 -34.00
N GLY A 21 -28.26 19.79 -35.21
CA GLY A 21 -28.98 19.21 -36.35
C GLY A 21 -30.46 18.86 -36.09
N GLN A 22 -31.07 19.32 -34.99
CA GLN A 22 -32.48 19.00 -34.66
C GLN A 22 -33.48 19.69 -35.59
N PHE A 23 -33.06 20.67 -36.39
CA PHE A 23 -33.92 21.33 -37.38
C PHE A 23 -34.57 20.33 -38.37
N HIS A 24 -33.95 19.17 -38.63
CA HIS A 24 -34.51 18.05 -39.41
C HIS A 24 -35.66 17.28 -38.75
N GLN A 25 -36.01 17.56 -37.49
CA GLN A 25 -37.14 16.91 -36.80
C GLN A 25 -38.44 17.72 -36.91
N GLU A 26 -38.38 19.03 -37.11
CA GLU A 26 -39.55 19.92 -36.94
C GLU A 26 -40.39 20.14 -38.21
N THR A 27 -39.94 19.73 -39.40
CA THR A 27 -40.54 20.15 -40.68
C THR A 27 -41.93 19.55 -41.01
N LYS A 28 -42.58 18.79 -40.10
CA LYS A 28 -43.98 18.35 -40.30
C LYS A 28 -44.98 18.51 -39.13
N GLU A 29 -44.62 19.03 -37.97
CA GLU A 29 -45.59 19.28 -36.88
C GLU A 29 -45.72 20.75 -36.45
N THR A 30 -46.60 21.47 -37.16
CA THR A 30 -47.31 22.68 -36.68
C THR A 30 -46.57 24.01 -36.46
N SER A 31 -45.79 24.47 -37.44
CA SER A 31 -45.36 25.89 -37.49
C SER A 31 -46.49 26.87 -37.89
N ARG A 32 -47.37 27.22 -36.95
CA ARG A 32 -48.46 28.21 -37.16
C ARG A 32 -47.98 29.65 -37.51
N PHE A 33 -46.67 29.90 -37.54
CA PHE A 33 -46.07 31.19 -37.89
C PHE A 33 -45.45 31.25 -39.30
N ALA A 34 -45.37 30.13 -40.05
CA ALA A 34 -44.80 30.11 -41.40
C ALA A 34 -45.80 30.50 -42.52
N LYS A 35 -46.71 31.44 -42.25
CA LYS A 35 -47.83 31.79 -43.16
C LYS A 35 -47.66 33.10 -43.96
N SER A 36 -46.47 33.71 -43.97
CA SER A 36 -46.23 35.00 -44.65
C SER A 36 -45.12 35.00 -45.73
N PHE A 37 -44.45 33.88 -46.02
CA PHE A 37 -43.37 33.83 -47.01
C PHE A 37 -43.38 32.62 -47.98
N SER A 38 -44.45 31.82 -48.03
CA SER A 38 -44.64 30.83 -49.09
C SER A 38 -45.27 31.51 -50.33
N ASN A 39 -44.45 32.11 -51.19
CA ASN A 39 -44.90 32.73 -52.43
C ASN A 39 -44.04 32.31 -53.65
N THR A 40 -43.94 30.99 -53.85
CA THR A 40 -43.43 30.32 -55.05
C THR A 40 -44.36 29.14 -55.36
N GLY A 41 -44.68 28.95 -56.64
CA GLY A 41 -45.82 28.11 -57.07
C GLY A 41 -45.59 26.59 -57.03
N ASP A 42 -46.63 25.86 -57.43
CA ASP A 42 -46.70 24.39 -57.44
C ASP A 42 -45.42 23.71 -57.95
N GLU A 43 -44.73 23.02 -57.05
CA GLU A 43 -43.55 22.22 -57.40
C GLU A 43 -43.99 21.01 -58.24
N LYS A 44 -43.53 20.98 -59.50
CA LYS A 44 -43.79 19.86 -60.39
C LYS A 44 -42.99 18.64 -59.93
N ALA A 45 -43.64 17.48 -59.90
CA ALA A 45 -42.98 16.21 -59.67
C ALA A 45 -41.77 16.04 -60.61
N ILE A 46 -40.63 15.53 -60.10
CA ILE A 46 -39.38 15.50 -60.87
C ILE A 46 -39.50 14.66 -62.16
N GLY A 47 -40.38 13.65 -62.17
CA GLY A 47 -40.74 12.86 -63.36
C GLY A 47 -41.41 13.62 -64.50
N CYS A 48 -41.76 14.90 -64.32
CA CYS A 48 -42.27 15.77 -65.39
C CYS A 48 -41.16 16.39 -66.27
N TYR A 49 -39.89 16.20 -65.92
CA TYR A 49 -38.73 16.75 -66.64
C TYR A 49 -38.01 15.67 -67.46
N ASP A 50 -37.31 16.09 -68.53
CA ASP A 50 -36.44 15.19 -69.30
C ASP A 50 -35.25 14.71 -68.46
N VAL A 51 -34.71 13.53 -68.76
CA VAL A 51 -33.66 12.84 -67.96
C VAL A 51 -32.43 13.72 -67.75
N GLY A 52 -32.01 14.50 -68.77
CA GLY A 52 -30.86 15.42 -68.62
C GLY A 52 -31.13 16.60 -67.67
N VAL A 53 -32.39 17.02 -67.54
CA VAL A 53 -32.80 18.05 -66.57
C VAL A 53 -32.99 17.44 -65.18
N GLN A 54 -33.48 16.20 -65.09
CA GLN A 54 -33.52 15.45 -63.83
C GLN A 54 -32.11 15.27 -63.25
N GLU A 55 -31.10 14.89 -64.06
CA GLU A 55 -29.72 14.73 -63.58
C GLU A 55 -29.19 16.01 -62.91
N VAL A 56 -29.37 17.18 -63.54
CA VAL A 56 -28.91 18.46 -63.00
C VAL A 56 -29.63 18.82 -61.70
N ILE A 57 -30.95 18.62 -61.62
CA ILE A 57 -31.74 18.87 -60.40
C ILE A 57 -31.30 17.95 -59.25
N VAL A 58 -31.10 16.67 -59.54
CA VAL A 58 -30.66 15.67 -58.55
C VAL A 58 -29.24 15.99 -58.06
N MET A 59 -28.36 16.45 -58.92
CA MET A 59 -27.00 16.82 -58.51
C MET A 59 -26.96 18.04 -57.57
N ASP A 60 -27.81 19.05 -57.82
CA ASP A 60 -27.97 20.22 -56.93
C ASP A 60 -28.45 19.78 -55.53
N ASP A 61 -29.48 18.94 -55.48
CA ASP A 61 -30.03 18.37 -54.23
C ASP A 61 -29.05 17.42 -53.52
N VAL A 62 -28.26 16.62 -54.26
CA VAL A 62 -27.23 15.75 -53.67
C VAL A 62 -26.07 16.58 -53.11
N LEU A 63 -25.67 17.67 -53.76
CA LEU A 63 -24.67 18.60 -53.22
C LEU A 63 -25.18 19.28 -51.93
N CYS A 64 -26.45 19.66 -51.87
CA CYS A 64 -27.08 20.14 -50.62
C CYS A 64 -27.07 19.05 -49.54
N ALA A 65 -27.47 17.82 -49.87
CA ALA A 65 -27.49 16.69 -48.96
C ALA A 65 -26.10 16.29 -48.44
N LEU A 66 -25.03 16.49 -49.24
CA LEU A 66 -23.64 16.27 -48.81
C LEU A 66 -23.21 17.25 -47.70
N VAL A 67 -23.77 18.47 -47.65
CA VAL A 67 -23.56 19.47 -46.59
C VAL A 67 -24.56 19.28 -45.42
N GLY A 68 -25.41 18.25 -45.46
CA GLY A 68 -26.45 18.04 -44.43
C GLY A 68 -27.66 18.98 -44.55
N ILE A 69 -27.86 19.63 -45.70
CA ILE A 69 -29.00 20.52 -45.95
C ILE A 69 -30.09 19.75 -46.72
N GLU A 70 -31.36 19.96 -46.37
CA GLU A 70 -32.48 19.38 -47.13
C GLU A 70 -32.58 20.01 -48.54
N GLY A 71 -32.62 19.16 -49.55
CA GLY A 71 -32.87 19.55 -50.95
C GLY A 71 -34.37 19.68 -51.24
N ARG A 72 -34.73 19.99 -52.49
CA ARG A 72 -36.14 20.13 -52.92
C ARG A 72 -36.81 18.78 -53.10
N TYR A 73 -36.12 17.81 -53.71
CA TYR A 73 -36.60 16.47 -54.00
C TYR A 73 -35.90 15.37 -53.17
N ILE A 74 -34.87 15.72 -52.40
CA ILE A 74 -34.19 14.84 -51.44
C ILE A 74 -34.42 15.35 -50.02
N SER A 75 -35.21 14.58 -49.26
CA SER A 75 -35.57 14.89 -47.87
C SER A 75 -34.79 14.04 -46.87
N ILE A 76 -34.37 14.64 -45.77
CA ILE A 76 -33.61 14.00 -44.69
C ILE A 76 -34.59 13.59 -43.59
N LYS A 77 -34.66 12.29 -43.27
CA LYS A 77 -35.52 11.77 -42.18
C LYS A 77 -34.68 11.14 -41.08
N ARG A 78 -34.61 11.83 -39.94
CA ARG A 78 -34.02 11.33 -38.70
C ARG A 78 -35.02 10.40 -38.00
N ARG A 79 -34.69 9.11 -37.87
CA ARG A 79 -35.41 8.17 -37.00
C ARG A 79 -34.80 8.19 -35.61
N VAL A 80 -35.64 8.44 -34.60
CA VAL A 80 -35.33 8.15 -33.19
C VAL A 80 -36.07 6.88 -32.83
N HIS A 81 -35.36 5.78 -32.60
CA HIS A 81 -35.97 4.57 -32.06
C HIS A 81 -36.02 4.66 -30.53
N THR A 82 -37.22 4.89 -29.99
CA THR A 82 -37.48 4.70 -28.55
C THR A 82 -37.81 3.23 -28.29
N GLN A 83 -36.79 2.39 -28.14
CA GLN A 83 -36.93 1.10 -27.45
C GLN A 83 -36.35 1.20 -26.04
N GLY A 84 -37.05 0.62 -25.06
CA GLY A 84 -36.79 0.86 -23.64
C GLY A 84 -35.51 0.21 -23.12
N ASN A 85 -34.39 0.93 -23.22
CA ASN A 85 -33.24 0.95 -22.32
C ASN A 85 -32.17 1.87 -22.91
N ASP A 86 -32.18 3.16 -22.54
CA ASP A 86 -31.12 4.19 -22.60
C ASP A 86 -30.15 4.26 -23.81
N ASN A 87 -30.44 3.57 -24.92
CA ASN A 87 -29.64 3.54 -26.14
C ASN A 87 -30.41 4.21 -27.27
N TYR A 88 -30.06 5.47 -27.53
CA TYR A 88 -30.52 6.22 -28.68
C TYR A 88 -29.82 5.69 -29.95
N ASP A 89 -30.45 4.78 -30.67
CA ASP A 89 -29.96 4.32 -31.97
C ASP A 89 -30.29 5.39 -33.03
N PHE A 90 -29.31 6.26 -33.30
CA PHE A 90 -29.45 7.39 -34.22
C PHE A 90 -29.28 6.91 -35.67
N SER A 91 -30.39 6.79 -36.40
CA SER A 91 -30.38 6.53 -37.84
C SER A 91 -30.94 7.72 -38.63
N VAL A 92 -30.09 8.31 -39.46
CA VAL A 92 -30.50 9.26 -40.51
C VAL A 92 -30.80 8.44 -41.76
N SER A 93 -31.88 8.75 -42.46
CA SER A 93 -32.26 8.08 -43.70
C SER A 93 -32.67 9.12 -44.75
N PHE A 94 -32.10 9.01 -45.95
CA PHE A 94 -32.41 9.91 -47.06
C PHE A 94 -33.57 9.35 -47.89
N GLN A 95 -34.54 10.19 -48.23
CA GLN A 95 -35.67 9.83 -49.08
C GLN A 95 -35.72 10.71 -50.31
N VAL A 96 -35.76 10.07 -51.47
CA VAL A 96 -35.88 10.69 -52.80
C VAL A 96 -37.32 10.61 -53.27
N ASP A 97 -37.78 11.60 -54.04
CA ASP A 97 -39.08 11.54 -54.71
C ASP A 97 -39.24 10.23 -55.53
N ALA A 98 -40.43 9.65 -55.44
CA ALA A 98 -40.79 8.40 -56.11
C ALA A 98 -41.10 8.60 -57.60
N SER A 99 -41.23 9.84 -58.08
CA SER A 99 -41.50 10.15 -59.49
C SER A 99 -40.26 10.17 -60.39
N MET A 100 -39.07 10.02 -59.83
CA MET A 100 -37.78 10.14 -60.52
C MET A 100 -37.39 8.91 -61.34
N ASP A 101 -36.52 9.08 -62.34
CA ASP A 101 -35.90 7.94 -63.04
C ASP A 101 -35.19 6.97 -62.08
N LEU A 102 -35.36 5.68 -62.33
CA LEU A 102 -34.86 4.59 -61.49
C LEU A 102 -33.34 4.48 -61.48
N ALA A 103 -32.66 4.80 -62.59
CA ALA A 103 -31.19 4.75 -62.65
C ALA A 103 -30.57 5.93 -61.90
N LEU A 104 -31.12 7.14 -62.06
CA LEU A 104 -30.74 8.30 -61.23
C LEU A 104 -31.02 8.04 -59.74
N GLN A 105 -32.12 7.35 -59.41
CA GLN A 105 -32.47 7.04 -58.02
C GLN A 105 -31.47 6.09 -57.38
N GLU A 106 -31.06 5.03 -58.08
CA GLU A 106 -30.05 4.09 -57.59
C GLU A 106 -28.66 4.72 -57.50
N MET A 107 -28.34 5.65 -58.40
CA MET A 107 -27.09 6.41 -58.35
C MET A 107 -27.02 7.37 -57.17
N ALA A 108 -28.09 8.11 -56.88
CA ALA A 108 -28.18 8.96 -55.69
C ALA A 108 -28.12 8.13 -54.39
N LYS A 109 -28.81 6.98 -54.35
CA LYS A 109 -28.77 6.03 -53.21
C LYS A 109 -27.38 5.56 -52.85
N ARG A 110 -26.46 5.42 -53.81
CA ARG A 110 -25.06 5.04 -53.55
C ARG A 110 -24.29 6.12 -52.79
N ILE A 111 -24.64 7.40 -52.95
CA ILE A 111 -23.96 8.52 -52.30
C ILE A 111 -24.47 8.71 -50.85
N PHE A 112 -25.73 8.39 -50.54
CA PHE A 112 -26.31 8.65 -49.22
C PHE A 112 -25.55 8.09 -48.00
N PRO A 113 -24.89 6.91 -48.02
CA PRO A 113 -24.05 6.46 -46.91
C PRO A 113 -22.93 7.43 -46.52
N LEU A 114 -22.46 8.29 -47.44
CA LEU A 114 -21.53 9.38 -47.14
C LEU A 114 -22.23 10.49 -46.36
N CYS A 115 -23.41 10.92 -46.82
CA CYS A 115 -24.21 11.95 -46.18
C CYS A 115 -24.69 11.51 -44.78
N GLU A 116 -25.11 10.25 -44.62
CA GLU A 116 -25.46 9.65 -43.33
C GLU A 116 -24.27 9.67 -42.37
N SER A 117 -23.08 9.29 -42.84
CA SER A 117 -21.85 9.34 -42.05
C SER A 117 -21.49 10.78 -41.67
N PHE A 118 -21.62 11.75 -42.59
CA PHE A 118 -21.33 13.16 -42.33
C PHE A 118 -22.25 13.76 -41.27
N VAL A 119 -23.58 13.58 -41.38
CA VAL A 119 -24.54 14.13 -40.40
C VAL A 119 -24.33 13.52 -39.00
N LEU A 120 -23.97 12.24 -38.92
CA LEU A 120 -23.61 11.60 -37.64
C LEU A 120 -22.31 12.17 -37.04
N ILE A 121 -21.31 12.47 -37.88
CA ILE A 121 -20.05 13.10 -37.45
C ILE A 121 -20.32 14.54 -36.98
N GLU A 122 -21.04 15.36 -37.74
CA GLU A 122 -21.34 16.74 -37.35
C GLU A 122 -22.12 16.79 -36.03
N GLN A 123 -23.19 16.00 -35.88
CA GLN A 123 -23.95 15.94 -34.64
C GLN A 123 -23.08 15.51 -33.44
N PHE A 124 -22.18 14.54 -33.62
CA PHE A 124 -21.25 14.13 -32.57
C PHE A 124 -20.26 15.26 -32.21
N VAL A 125 -19.68 15.91 -33.21
CA VAL A 125 -18.74 17.03 -33.05
C VAL A 125 -19.43 18.22 -32.37
N GLU A 126 -20.65 18.59 -32.74
CA GLU A 126 -21.41 19.65 -32.09
C GLU A 126 -21.81 19.29 -30.65
N SER A 127 -22.10 18.01 -30.36
CA SER A 127 -22.43 17.56 -29.00
C SER A 127 -21.23 17.50 -28.04
N ARG A 128 -19.99 17.40 -28.57
CA ARG A 128 -18.76 17.17 -27.78
C ARG A 128 -17.73 18.28 -27.87
N SER A 129 -17.74 19.10 -28.92
CA SER A 129 -16.75 20.18 -29.15
C SER A 129 -17.39 21.56 -29.07
N GLN A 130 -16.65 22.52 -28.51
CA GLN A 130 -17.12 23.91 -28.32
C GLN A 130 -16.58 24.85 -29.42
N PHE A 131 -15.75 24.35 -30.33
CA PHE A 131 -15.03 25.15 -31.32
C PHE A 131 -15.15 24.49 -32.70
N LYS A 132 -15.91 25.13 -33.61
CA LYS A 132 -16.14 24.63 -34.96
C LYS A 132 -14.88 24.82 -35.81
N THR A 133 -14.09 23.75 -35.97
CA THR A 133 -13.00 23.68 -36.97
C THR A 133 -13.58 23.19 -38.28
N GLY A 134 -13.48 24.01 -39.34
CA GLY A 134 -13.90 23.60 -40.69
C GLY A 134 -13.17 22.32 -41.14
N LEU A 135 -13.93 21.38 -41.70
CA LEU A 135 -13.42 20.07 -42.09
C LEU A 135 -12.99 20.08 -43.57
N ASP A 136 -11.91 19.38 -43.92
CA ASP A 136 -11.42 19.23 -45.31
C ASP A 136 -12.49 18.70 -46.28
N TYR A 137 -13.52 18.03 -45.76
CA TYR A 137 -14.69 17.56 -46.48
C TYR A 137 -15.53 18.71 -47.08
N GLU A 138 -15.74 19.81 -46.35
CA GLU A 138 -16.50 20.97 -46.86
C GLU A 138 -15.78 21.61 -48.06
N ALA A 139 -14.45 21.64 -48.03
CA ALA A 139 -13.63 22.11 -49.14
C ALA A 139 -13.73 21.20 -50.38
N MET A 140 -13.85 19.88 -50.20
CA MET A 140 -14.15 18.94 -51.30
C MET A 140 -15.52 19.23 -51.92
N VAL A 141 -16.56 19.42 -51.11
CA VAL A 141 -17.92 19.69 -51.61
C VAL A 141 -17.97 21.02 -52.35
N ALA A 142 -17.32 22.08 -51.84
CA ALA A 142 -17.20 23.37 -52.53
C ALA A 142 -16.48 23.25 -53.90
N GLN A 143 -15.45 22.40 -54.00
CA GLN A 143 -14.76 22.15 -55.26
C GLN A 143 -15.63 21.36 -56.26
N LEU A 144 -16.46 20.43 -55.78
CA LEU A 144 -17.43 19.70 -56.61
C LEU A 144 -18.55 20.63 -57.10
N GLU A 145 -19.06 21.50 -56.23
CA GLU A 145 -20.03 22.54 -56.59
C GLU A 145 -19.47 23.49 -57.66
N HIS A 146 -18.18 23.87 -57.56
CA HIS A 146 -17.52 24.65 -58.60
C HIS A 146 -17.48 23.92 -59.96
N GLN A 147 -17.18 22.62 -59.99
CA GLN A 147 -17.21 21.83 -61.25
C GLN A 147 -18.64 21.66 -61.80
N PHE A 148 -19.64 21.55 -60.92
CA PHE A 148 -21.06 21.50 -61.29
C PHE A 148 -21.51 22.82 -61.95
N ARG A 149 -21.19 23.98 -61.35
CA ARG A 149 -21.47 25.31 -61.93
C ARG A 149 -20.78 25.54 -63.29
N LEU A 150 -19.68 24.85 -63.58
CA LEU A 150 -19.01 24.87 -64.88
C LEU A 150 -19.63 23.92 -65.93
N GLY A 151 -20.65 23.14 -65.57
CA GLY A 151 -21.28 22.15 -66.44
C GLY A 151 -20.39 20.96 -66.80
N ARG A 152 -19.37 20.67 -65.99
CA ARG A 152 -18.34 19.64 -66.26
C ARG A 152 -18.50 18.35 -65.45
N LEU A 153 -19.48 18.32 -64.55
CA LEU A 153 -19.73 17.21 -63.64
C LEU A 153 -21.01 16.47 -64.06
N SER A 154 -20.93 15.14 -64.11
CA SER A 154 -22.09 14.24 -64.18
C SER A 154 -22.27 13.53 -62.84
N ILE A 155 -23.44 12.91 -62.61
CA ILE A 155 -23.67 12.16 -61.36
C ILE A 155 -22.72 10.95 -61.22
N GLN A 156 -22.22 10.40 -62.32
CA GLN A 156 -21.16 9.37 -62.32
C GLN A 156 -19.80 9.93 -61.90
N GLY A 157 -19.47 11.14 -62.36
CA GLY A 157 -18.25 11.84 -61.94
C GLY A 157 -18.29 12.20 -60.44
N LEU A 158 -19.44 12.66 -59.95
CA LEU A 158 -19.68 12.93 -58.53
C LEU A 158 -19.44 11.67 -57.68
N TRP A 159 -20.02 10.52 -58.05
CA TRP A 159 -19.80 9.24 -57.37
C TRP A 159 -18.32 8.83 -57.33
N PHE A 160 -17.59 9.01 -58.44
CA PHE A 160 -16.16 8.71 -58.53
C PHE A 160 -15.33 9.57 -57.56
N TYR A 161 -15.54 10.89 -57.53
CA TYR A 161 -14.81 11.78 -56.62
C TYR A 161 -15.14 11.54 -55.14
N CYS A 162 -16.35 11.07 -54.82
CA CYS A 162 -16.72 10.70 -53.46
C CYS A 162 -16.06 9.42 -52.92
N GLN A 163 -15.56 8.51 -53.78
CA GLN A 163 -15.05 7.18 -53.35
C GLN A 163 -14.03 7.22 -52.19
N PRO A 164 -12.98 8.06 -52.20
CA PRO A 164 -11.96 8.03 -51.16
C PRO A 164 -12.49 8.50 -49.79
N MET A 165 -13.47 9.40 -49.79
CA MET A 165 -14.07 9.92 -48.56
C MET A 165 -15.09 8.95 -47.96
N ILE A 166 -15.79 8.14 -48.76
CA ILE A 166 -16.77 7.16 -48.27
C ILE A 166 -16.14 6.21 -47.26
N VAL A 167 -15.01 5.58 -47.59
CA VAL A 167 -14.35 4.60 -46.72
C VAL A 167 -13.86 5.26 -45.42
N SER A 168 -13.30 6.47 -45.53
CA SER A 168 -12.82 7.25 -44.38
C SER A 168 -13.98 7.67 -43.45
N MET A 169 -15.05 8.23 -44.00
CA MET A 169 -16.21 8.69 -43.21
C MET A 169 -17.00 7.53 -42.60
N GLN A 170 -17.12 6.40 -43.30
CA GLN A 170 -17.72 5.18 -42.73
C GLN A 170 -16.90 4.65 -41.56
N ALA A 171 -15.57 4.64 -41.67
CA ALA A 171 -14.70 4.24 -40.56
C ALA A 171 -14.91 5.14 -39.32
N LEU A 172 -14.95 6.47 -39.51
CA LEU A 172 -15.25 7.44 -38.44
C LEU A 172 -16.63 7.23 -37.83
N SER A 173 -17.66 7.05 -38.67
CA SER A 173 -19.03 6.77 -38.23
C SER A 173 -19.10 5.51 -37.36
N THR A 174 -18.42 4.42 -37.72
CA THR A 174 -18.38 3.21 -36.88
C THR A 174 -17.67 3.42 -35.53
N VAL A 175 -16.67 4.31 -35.45
CA VAL A 175 -16.04 4.69 -34.18
C VAL A 175 -17.03 5.50 -33.33
N ILE A 176 -17.71 6.47 -33.92
CA ILE A 176 -18.65 7.35 -33.23
C ILE A 176 -19.85 6.55 -32.69
N LEU A 177 -20.41 5.63 -33.48
CA LEU A 177 -21.48 4.73 -33.04
C LEU A 177 -21.03 3.84 -31.88
N LYS A 178 -19.81 3.28 -31.94
CA LYS A 178 -19.24 2.50 -30.81
C LYS A 178 -18.94 3.37 -29.59
N ALA A 179 -18.62 4.65 -29.76
CA ALA A 179 -18.35 5.58 -28.67
C ALA A 179 -19.64 6.06 -27.98
N SER A 180 -20.69 6.33 -28.75
CA SER A 180 -21.99 6.79 -28.23
C SER A 180 -22.74 5.68 -27.51
N VAL A 181 -22.84 4.47 -28.10
CA VAL A 181 -23.54 3.31 -27.49
C VAL A 181 -22.95 2.93 -26.12
N ASN A 182 -21.64 3.08 -25.93
CA ASN A 182 -20.96 2.73 -24.68
C ASN A 182 -20.67 3.93 -23.77
N ASN A 183 -21.06 5.16 -24.17
CA ASN A 183 -20.73 6.42 -23.49
C ASN A 183 -19.27 6.51 -23.01
N PHE A 184 -18.31 6.10 -23.87
CA PHE A 184 -16.90 6.11 -23.50
C PHE A 184 -16.38 7.53 -23.24
N ALA A 185 -15.63 7.69 -22.15
CA ALA A 185 -14.94 8.91 -21.75
C ALA A 185 -13.43 8.66 -21.55
N GLY A 186 -12.62 9.71 -21.66
CA GLY A 186 -11.17 9.67 -21.44
C GLY A 186 -10.45 8.52 -22.16
N SER A 187 -9.73 7.71 -21.39
CA SER A 187 -8.91 6.59 -21.86
C SER A 187 -9.68 5.49 -22.62
N ALA A 188 -10.98 5.32 -22.36
CA ALA A 188 -11.80 4.34 -23.08
C ALA A 188 -11.94 4.70 -24.57
N VAL A 189 -11.98 6.00 -24.90
CA VAL A 189 -11.99 6.49 -26.29
C VAL A 189 -10.66 6.20 -26.99
N LEU A 190 -9.53 6.38 -26.30
CA LEU A 190 -8.20 6.03 -26.82
C LEU A 190 -8.09 4.52 -27.11
N ASN A 191 -8.61 3.69 -26.21
CA ASN A 191 -8.67 2.23 -26.40
C ASN A 191 -9.57 1.84 -27.59
N LEU A 192 -10.71 2.52 -27.77
CA LEU A 192 -11.58 2.31 -28.93
C LEU A 192 -10.87 2.67 -30.24
N LEU A 193 -10.28 3.87 -30.34
CA LEU A 193 -9.52 4.33 -31.51
C LEU A 193 -8.39 3.36 -31.86
N GLN A 194 -7.61 2.94 -30.86
CA GLN A 194 -6.50 2.01 -31.06
C GLN A 194 -6.97 0.59 -31.44
N SER A 195 -8.12 0.13 -30.94
CA SER A 195 -8.69 -1.17 -31.34
C SER A 195 -9.25 -1.13 -32.77
N GLN A 196 -9.89 -0.04 -33.18
CA GLN A 196 -10.36 0.14 -34.55
C GLN A 196 -9.18 0.29 -35.54
N ALA A 197 -8.12 1.02 -35.17
CA ALA A 197 -6.91 1.13 -36.00
C ALA A 197 -6.25 -0.24 -36.25
N LYS A 198 -6.25 -1.13 -35.24
CA LYS A 198 -5.82 -2.53 -35.39
C LYS A 198 -6.77 -3.34 -36.27
N ALA A 199 -8.08 -3.18 -36.12
CA ALA A 199 -9.09 -3.88 -36.93
C ALA A 199 -9.06 -3.48 -38.41
N MET A 200 -8.72 -2.23 -38.72
CA MET A 200 -8.67 -1.68 -40.09
C MET A 200 -7.24 -1.62 -40.66
N ALA A 201 -6.31 -2.44 -40.14
CA ALA A 201 -4.90 -2.42 -40.54
C ALA A 201 -4.63 -2.71 -42.04
N GLY A 202 -5.61 -3.25 -42.77
CA GLY A 202 -5.52 -3.48 -44.21
C GLY A 202 -5.64 -2.22 -45.09
N ASP A 203 -6.22 -1.13 -44.58
CA ASP A 203 -6.34 0.14 -45.32
C ASP A 203 -5.40 1.20 -44.72
N ASN A 204 -4.36 1.56 -45.46
CA ASN A 204 -3.37 2.56 -45.03
C ASN A 204 -3.95 3.98 -44.88
N THR A 205 -5.02 4.32 -45.61
CA THR A 205 -5.62 5.66 -45.56
C THR A 205 -6.39 5.85 -44.25
N VAL A 206 -7.30 4.91 -43.96
CA VAL A 206 -8.05 4.86 -42.71
C VAL A 206 -7.14 4.66 -41.50
N ARG A 207 -6.13 3.78 -41.59
CA ARG A 207 -5.16 3.58 -40.51
C ARG A 207 -4.40 4.88 -40.19
N SER A 208 -3.90 5.60 -41.20
CA SER A 208 -3.21 6.88 -40.99
C SER A 208 -4.13 7.95 -40.38
N LEU A 209 -5.41 7.98 -40.76
CA LEU A 209 -6.41 8.87 -40.16
C LEU A 209 -6.65 8.55 -38.68
N LEU A 210 -6.88 7.28 -38.35
CA LEU A 210 -7.10 6.83 -36.97
C LEU A 210 -5.85 7.00 -36.08
N GLU A 211 -4.65 6.80 -36.63
CA GLU A 211 -3.38 7.09 -35.95
C GLU A 211 -3.24 8.59 -35.63
N LYS A 212 -3.51 9.47 -36.59
CA LYS A 212 -3.52 10.93 -36.36
C LYS A 212 -4.55 11.34 -35.31
N MET A 213 -5.77 10.82 -35.37
CA MET A 213 -6.79 11.07 -34.35
C MET A 213 -6.35 10.57 -32.96
N THR A 214 -5.73 9.40 -32.89
CA THR A 214 -5.18 8.86 -31.64
C THR A 214 -4.07 9.75 -31.09
N GLN A 215 -3.18 10.28 -31.95
CA GLN A 215 -2.16 11.24 -31.54
C GLN A 215 -2.79 12.54 -31.02
N CYS A 216 -3.74 13.13 -31.74
CA CYS A 216 -4.43 14.35 -31.31
C CYS A 216 -5.18 14.17 -29.98
N ALA A 217 -5.90 13.06 -29.80
CA ALA A 217 -6.62 12.76 -28.56
C ALA A 217 -5.68 12.42 -27.39
N SER A 218 -4.58 11.70 -27.64
CA SER A 218 -3.62 11.34 -26.60
C SER A 218 -2.78 12.52 -26.12
N ASN A 219 -2.58 13.59 -26.91
CA ASN A 219 -1.83 14.77 -26.48
C ASN A 219 -2.33 15.36 -25.14
N ALA A 220 -3.65 15.45 -24.94
CA ALA A 220 -4.22 15.95 -23.68
C ALA A 220 -3.92 14.98 -22.51
N TYR A 221 -4.09 13.68 -22.76
CA TYR A 221 -3.82 12.62 -21.79
C TYR A 221 -2.33 12.54 -21.39
N LEU A 222 -1.45 12.72 -22.37
CA LEU A 222 -0.01 12.74 -22.21
C LEU A 222 0.46 13.99 -21.46
N GLY A 223 -0.21 15.14 -21.62
CA GLY A 223 0.07 16.32 -20.80
C GLY A 223 -0.20 16.10 -19.30
N ILE A 224 -1.24 15.36 -18.95
CA ILE A 224 -1.50 14.94 -17.55
C ILE A 224 -0.41 13.95 -17.09
N LEU A 225 -0.06 12.98 -17.95
CA LEU A 225 1.00 12.00 -17.67
C LEU A 225 2.38 12.65 -17.49
N GLU A 226 2.75 13.65 -18.29
CA GLU A 226 4.01 14.39 -18.18
C GLU A 226 4.12 15.06 -16.80
N ARG A 227 3.07 15.76 -16.35
CA ARG A 227 3.06 16.36 -14.99
C ARG A 227 3.15 15.32 -13.88
N TRP A 228 2.50 14.16 -14.03
CA TRP A 228 2.61 13.09 -13.05
C TRP A 228 4.02 12.44 -13.02
N VAL A 229 4.65 12.24 -14.19
CA VAL A 229 5.95 11.58 -14.31
C VAL A 229 7.13 12.50 -14.00
N TYR A 230 7.05 13.79 -14.31
CA TYR A 230 8.14 14.75 -14.09
C TYR A 230 7.99 15.62 -12.83
N GLU A 231 6.75 15.89 -12.39
CA GLU A 231 6.46 16.76 -11.24
C GLU A 231 5.75 16.03 -10.08
N GLY A 232 5.18 14.84 -10.34
CA GLY A 232 4.38 14.07 -9.37
C GLY A 232 3.02 14.70 -9.05
N VAL A 233 2.48 15.57 -9.89
CA VAL A 233 1.21 16.29 -9.66
C VAL A 233 0.11 15.73 -10.56
N ILE A 234 -1.10 15.53 -10.00
CA ILE A 234 -2.31 15.21 -10.77
C ILE A 234 -3.15 16.48 -10.87
N ASP A 235 -3.25 17.04 -12.07
CA ASP A 235 -4.18 18.11 -12.42
C ASP A 235 -5.23 17.54 -13.38
N ASP A 236 -6.24 16.88 -12.80
CA ASP A 236 -7.32 16.20 -13.49
C ASP A 236 -8.68 16.66 -12.92
N PRO A 237 -9.33 17.67 -13.52
CA PRO A 237 -10.63 18.17 -13.08
C PRO A 237 -11.81 17.31 -13.54
N TYR A 238 -11.60 16.28 -14.37
CA TYR A 238 -12.66 15.45 -14.95
C TYR A 238 -12.54 13.95 -14.59
N ASP A 239 -11.56 13.58 -13.77
CA ASP A 239 -11.29 12.21 -13.30
C ASP A 239 -10.99 11.20 -14.45
N GLU A 240 -10.47 11.69 -15.59
CA GLU A 240 -10.14 10.90 -16.78
C GLU A 240 -8.83 10.09 -16.66
N PHE A 241 -7.92 10.50 -15.77
CA PHE A 241 -6.61 9.87 -15.62
C PHE A 241 -6.71 8.53 -14.89
N PHE A 242 -5.90 7.55 -15.31
CA PHE A 242 -5.98 6.19 -14.77
C PHE A 242 -5.49 6.07 -13.31
N ILE A 243 -4.88 7.11 -12.74
CA ILE A 243 -4.47 7.14 -11.33
C ILE A 243 -5.49 7.98 -10.55
N ALA A 244 -6.16 7.36 -9.58
CA ALA A 244 -7.04 8.06 -8.65
C ALA A 244 -6.23 8.60 -7.46
N GLU A 245 -6.46 9.85 -7.03
CA GLU A 245 -6.00 10.35 -5.74
C GLU A 245 -7.12 10.29 -4.69
N ASN A 246 -6.93 9.49 -3.64
CA ASN A 246 -7.82 9.50 -2.48
C ASN A 246 -7.41 10.61 -1.50
N LYS A 247 -7.98 11.81 -1.69
CA LYS A 247 -7.71 13.02 -0.91
C LYS A 247 -8.12 12.93 0.58
N SER A 248 -8.76 11.85 1.02
CA SER A 248 -9.11 11.64 2.43
C SER A 248 -7.93 11.17 3.30
N LEU A 249 -6.86 10.62 2.70
CA LEU A 249 -5.70 10.10 3.41
C LEU A 249 -4.61 11.17 3.56
N GLN A 250 -4.58 11.84 4.71
CA GLN A 250 -3.61 12.91 5.02
C GLN A 250 -2.34 12.38 5.71
N LYS A 251 -1.34 13.26 5.86
CA LYS A 251 0.01 12.93 6.37
C LYS A 251 -0.02 12.42 7.81
N GLU A 252 -0.90 12.97 8.64
CA GLU A 252 -1.02 12.68 10.07
C GLU A 252 -1.49 11.23 10.31
N SER A 253 -2.34 10.69 9.42
CA SER A 253 -2.90 9.33 9.51
C SER A 253 -1.82 8.24 9.48
N LEU A 254 -0.67 8.47 8.84
CA LEU A 254 0.46 7.52 8.78
C LEU A 254 0.97 7.09 10.16
N THR A 255 0.92 7.98 11.15
CA THR A 255 1.37 7.66 12.53
C THR A 255 0.37 6.76 13.27
N GLN A 256 -0.88 6.74 12.83
CA GLN A 256 -1.97 6.01 13.45
C GLN A 256 -2.27 4.69 12.73
N ASP A 257 -2.14 4.66 11.40
CA ASP A 257 -2.44 3.52 10.53
C ASP A 257 -1.44 2.36 10.67
N TYR A 258 -1.96 1.18 10.99
CA TYR A 258 -1.18 -0.05 11.09
C TYR A 258 -0.67 -0.55 9.72
N ASP A 259 -1.52 -0.50 8.67
CA ASP A 259 -1.25 -1.12 7.36
C ASP A 259 -0.46 -0.24 6.37
N ALA A 260 0.06 0.92 6.81
CA ALA A 260 0.61 1.97 5.94
C ALA A 260 -0.36 2.35 4.78
N LYS A 261 -1.65 2.50 5.10
CA LYS A 261 -2.75 2.70 4.13
C LYS A 261 -2.48 3.83 3.15
N TYR A 262 -1.92 4.93 3.62
CA TYR A 262 -1.43 6.04 2.79
C TYR A 262 -0.56 5.57 1.60
N TRP A 263 0.47 4.74 1.82
CA TRP A 263 1.40 4.31 0.76
C TRP A 263 0.72 3.41 -0.28
N ARG A 264 -0.21 2.57 0.18
CA ARG A 264 -0.89 1.57 -0.65
C ARG A 264 -2.13 2.13 -1.36
N GLN A 265 -2.94 2.92 -0.67
CA GLN A 265 -4.32 3.28 -1.04
C GLN A 265 -4.52 4.77 -1.41
N ARG A 266 -3.55 5.67 -1.15
CA ARG A 266 -3.70 7.08 -1.58
C ARG A 266 -3.72 7.24 -3.10
N TYR A 267 -2.88 6.47 -3.80
CA TYR A 267 -2.89 6.40 -5.26
C TYR A 267 -3.12 4.96 -5.71
N SER A 268 -4.21 4.75 -6.44
CA SER A 268 -4.64 3.46 -7.01
C SER A 268 -4.87 3.57 -8.52
N LEU A 269 -4.85 2.42 -9.20
CA LEU A 269 -5.19 2.33 -10.62
C LEU A 269 -6.71 2.17 -10.79
N LYS A 270 -7.32 2.96 -11.69
CA LYS A 270 -8.68 2.79 -12.20
C LYS A 270 -8.67 1.78 -13.36
N ASP A 271 -9.80 1.14 -13.65
CA ASP A 271 -9.92 0.15 -14.74
C ASP A 271 -9.74 0.74 -16.16
N GLY A 272 -9.81 2.07 -16.30
CA GLY A 272 -9.61 2.79 -17.55
C GLY A 272 -8.13 3.01 -17.91
N ILE A 273 -7.33 1.96 -18.05
CA ILE A 273 -5.91 2.09 -18.47
C ILE A 273 -5.81 2.06 -20.01
N PRO A 274 -5.10 3.01 -20.66
CA PRO A 274 -4.81 2.91 -22.09
C PRO A 274 -3.97 1.67 -22.44
N SER A 275 -4.32 0.93 -23.50
CA SER A 275 -3.72 -0.38 -23.79
C SER A 275 -2.23 -0.32 -24.10
N PHE A 276 -1.71 0.84 -24.50
CA PHE A 276 -0.28 1.10 -24.70
C PHE A 276 0.49 1.36 -23.39
N LEU A 277 -0.19 1.73 -22.29
CA LEU A 277 0.42 1.96 -20.97
C LEU A 277 0.22 0.79 -19.98
N ALA A 278 -0.65 -0.18 -20.30
CA ALA A 278 -1.02 -1.27 -19.39
C ALA A 278 0.17 -2.00 -18.73
N ASN A 279 1.25 -2.25 -19.49
CA ASN A 279 2.45 -2.94 -19.00
C ASN A 279 3.30 -2.09 -18.03
N ILE A 280 3.03 -0.79 -17.90
CA ILE A 280 3.91 0.25 -17.35
C ILE A 280 3.15 1.12 -16.34
N ALA A 281 1.82 1.01 -16.28
CA ALA A 281 0.97 1.69 -15.30
C ALA A 281 1.48 1.52 -13.85
N GLY A 282 2.04 0.35 -13.52
CA GLY A 282 2.69 0.09 -12.23
C GLY A 282 3.94 0.96 -11.98
N THR A 283 4.83 1.13 -12.96
CA THR A 283 6.02 1.98 -12.78
C THR A 283 5.68 3.47 -12.86
N ILE A 284 4.72 3.87 -13.69
CA ILE A 284 4.21 5.25 -13.71
C ILE A 284 3.62 5.62 -12.34
N LEU A 285 2.87 4.70 -11.73
CA LEU A 285 2.31 4.89 -10.39
C LEU A 285 3.41 5.07 -9.33
N THR A 286 4.47 4.25 -9.35
CA THR A 286 5.56 4.36 -8.37
C THR A 286 6.44 5.60 -8.61
N THR A 287 6.75 5.99 -9.85
CA THR A 287 7.48 7.24 -10.16
C THR A 287 6.82 8.45 -9.53
N GLY A 288 5.52 8.67 -9.79
CA GLY A 288 4.83 9.83 -9.23
C GLY A 288 4.55 9.73 -7.73
N LYS A 289 4.42 8.51 -7.17
CA LYS A 289 4.42 8.31 -5.69
C LYS A 289 5.73 8.79 -5.08
N TYR A 290 6.88 8.45 -5.68
CA TYR A 290 8.19 8.91 -5.20
C TYR A 290 8.31 10.44 -5.25
N LEU A 291 7.98 11.05 -6.40
CA LEU A 291 8.01 12.51 -6.55
C LEU A 291 7.03 13.24 -5.62
N ASN A 292 5.83 12.70 -5.38
CA ASN A 292 4.90 13.29 -4.40
C ASN A 292 5.49 13.30 -2.98
N VAL A 293 6.18 12.23 -2.55
CA VAL A 293 6.84 12.21 -1.22
C VAL A 293 7.98 13.24 -1.17
N MET A 294 8.78 13.39 -2.23
CA MET A 294 9.83 14.42 -2.29
C MET A 294 9.24 15.83 -2.20
N ARG A 295 8.20 16.13 -2.98
CA ARG A 295 7.47 17.41 -2.92
C ARG A 295 6.90 17.68 -1.53
N GLU A 296 6.33 16.66 -0.89
CA GLU A 296 5.82 16.78 0.47
C GLU A 296 6.91 17.04 1.53
N CYS A 297 8.18 16.76 1.22
CA CYS A 297 9.38 17.10 2.02
C CYS A 297 9.84 18.55 1.78
N GLY A 298 9.11 19.35 1.00
CA GLY A 298 9.58 20.65 0.52
C GLY A 298 10.70 20.56 -0.52
N HIS A 299 10.96 19.36 -1.06
CA HIS A 299 12.00 19.12 -2.07
C HIS A 299 11.35 19.04 -3.46
N ASN A 300 11.17 20.21 -4.08
CA ASN A 300 10.66 20.33 -5.44
C ASN A 300 11.77 19.97 -6.45
N VAL A 301 11.98 18.67 -6.65
CA VAL A 301 12.87 18.16 -7.71
C VAL A 301 12.02 17.83 -8.92
N GLN A 302 12.27 18.49 -10.05
CA GLN A 302 11.75 18.08 -11.34
C GLN A 302 12.69 17.05 -11.95
N ALA A 303 12.15 15.94 -12.45
CA ALA A 303 12.97 14.97 -13.18
C ALA A 303 13.49 15.60 -14.47
N PRO A 304 14.74 15.29 -14.90
CA PRO A 304 15.40 15.99 -16.00
C PRO A 304 14.66 15.80 -17.32
N THR A 305 13.91 16.83 -17.72
CA THR A 305 13.31 16.97 -19.05
C THR A 305 14.40 17.34 -20.04
N SER A 306 14.76 16.41 -20.92
CA SER A 306 15.56 16.77 -22.09
C SER A 306 14.68 17.55 -23.06
N GLU A 307 15.21 18.59 -23.71
CA GLU A 307 14.38 19.52 -24.50
C GLU A 307 13.66 18.87 -25.72
N ASN A 308 13.99 17.61 -26.03
CA ASN A 308 13.35 16.78 -27.04
C ASN A 308 12.26 15.83 -26.49
N SER A 309 12.05 15.74 -25.16
CA SER A 309 11.22 14.72 -24.50
C SER A 309 9.74 15.09 -24.34
N LYS A 310 9.11 15.65 -25.38
CA LYS A 310 7.65 15.67 -25.44
C LYS A 310 7.17 14.25 -25.77
N LEU A 311 6.30 13.67 -24.95
CA LEU A 311 5.69 12.35 -25.19
C LEU A 311 4.80 12.33 -26.45
N MET A 312 4.58 13.50 -27.05
CA MET A 312 3.71 13.87 -28.19
C MET A 312 3.98 13.15 -29.54
N SER A 313 4.91 12.19 -29.62
CA SER A 313 5.16 11.40 -30.84
C SER A 313 4.68 9.96 -30.70
N PHE A 314 3.44 9.71 -31.11
CA PHE A 314 2.83 8.38 -31.18
C PHE A 314 3.46 7.46 -32.27
N GLY A 315 4.52 7.91 -32.95
CA GLY A 315 5.16 7.23 -34.08
C GLY A 315 6.40 6.39 -33.73
N SER A 316 6.99 6.54 -32.54
CA SER A 316 8.14 5.75 -32.08
C SER A 316 7.77 4.94 -30.84
N ASN A 317 7.27 3.71 -31.06
CA ASN A 317 6.70 2.78 -30.08
C ASN A 317 7.56 2.43 -28.84
N HIS A 318 8.79 2.95 -28.75
CA HIS A 318 9.71 2.72 -27.65
C HIS A 318 10.27 3.98 -26.97
N HIS A 319 10.10 5.19 -27.52
CA HIS A 319 10.73 6.38 -26.92
C HIS A 319 10.08 6.80 -25.59
N TYR A 320 8.74 6.80 -25.53
CA TYR A 320 8.01 7.06 -24.28
C TYR A 320 8.36 6.04 -23.17
N LEU A 321 8.68 4.79 -23.54
CA LEU A 321 9.12 3.75 -22.60
C LEU A 321 10.44 4.12 -21.94
N GLU A 322 11.38 4.65 -22.73
CA GLU A 322 12.71 5.06 -22.30
C GLU A 322 12.62 6.31 -21.42
N CYS A 323 11.84 7.32 -21.81
CA CYS A 323 11.57 8.50 -20.99
C CYS A 323 10.99 8.14 -19.62
N ILE A 324 10.00 7.24 -19.56
CA ILE A 324 9.39 6.80 -18.29
C ILE A 324 10.39 6.02 -17.42
N LYS A 325 11.25 5.20 -18.02
CA LYS A 325 12.33 4.49 -17.29
C LYS A 325 13.36 5.45 -16.71
N VAL A 326 13.84 6.40 -17.50
CA VAL A 326 14.79 7.43 -17.03
C VAL A 326 14.18 8.26 -15.90
N ALA A 327 12.90 8.63 -15.99
CA ALA A 327 12.20 9.32 -14.91
C ALA A 327 12.02 8.44 -13.65
N TYR A 328 11.75 7.15 -13.80
CA TYR A 328 11.68 6.19 -12.69
C TYR A 328 13.04 6.00 -11.99
N ASP A 329 14.11 5.77 -12.76
CA ASP A 329 15.47 5.58 -12.23
C ASP A 329 15.96 6.84 -11.51
N PHE A 330 15.62 8.02 -12.04
CA PHE A 330 15.88 9.30 -11.38
C PHE A 330 15.08 9.47 -10.08
N ALA A 331 13.75 9.29 -10.12
CA ALA A 331 12.89 9.50 -8.96
C ALA A 331 13.17 8.50 -7.82
N SER A 332 13.50 7.25 -8.15
CA SER A 332 13.88 6.24 -7.16
C SER A 332 15.25 6.52 -6.54
N GLY A 333 16.24 6.91 -7.35
CA GLY A 333 17.57 7.30 -6.87
C GLY A 333 17.55 8.54 -5.97
N GLU A 334 16.87 9.61 -6.40
CA GLU A 334 16.79 10.85 -5.63
C GLU A 334 16.02 10.69 -4.30
N LEU A 335 14.90 9.96 -4.29
CA LEU A 335 14.17 9.70 -3.04
C LEU A 335 15.00 8.80 -2.09
N LEU A 336 15.73 7.80 -2.62
CA LEU A 336 16.63 6.96 -1.82
C LEU A 336 17.76 7.80 -1.20
N ASN A 337 18.40 8.67 -1.99
CA ASN A 337 19.43 9.60 -1.51
C ASN A 337 18.86 10.55 -0.45
N LEU A 338 17.66 11.10 -0.66
CA LEU A 338 16.98 11.97 0.30
C LEU A 338 16.77 11.27 1.66
N ILE A 339 16.25 10.04 1.66
CA ILE A 339 16.00 9.25 2.87
C ILE A 339 17.31 8.79 3.54
N LYS A 340 18.32 8.42 2.76
CA LYS A 340 19.60 7.89 3.26
C LYS A 340 20.52 9.00 3.80
N GLU A 341 20.63 10.13 3.12
CA GLU A 341 21.56 11.20 3.47
C GLU A 341 20.93 12.26 4.37
N LYS A 342 19.77 12.82 4.00
CA LYS A 342 19.20 13.97 4.74
C LYS A 342 18.44 13.56 5.99
N TYR A 343 17.79 12.40 5.97
CA TYR A 343 17.00 11.90 7.10
C TYR A 343 17.72 10.84 7.94
N ASP A 344 18.92 10.42 7.52
CA ASP A 344 19.74 9.34 8.10
C ASP A 344 18.93 8.11 8.54
N LEU A 345 18.36 7.42 7.56
CA LEU A 345 17.69 6.14 7.79
C LEU A 345 18.62 5.11 8.48
N MET A 346 19.92 5.12 8.17
CA MET A 346 20.85 4.12 8.71
C MET A 346 21.15 4.37 10.19
N GLY A 347 21.37 5.63 10.59
CA GLY A 347 21.49 6.03 11.99
C GLY A 347 20.26 5.64 12.79
N LYS A 348 19.05 5.94 12.32
CA LYS A 348 17.81 5.59 13.03
C LYS A 348 17.54 4.10 13.11
N LEU A 349 17.88 3.33 12.07
CA LEU A 349 17.83 1.87 12.15
C LEU A 349 18.86 1.33 13.17
N LEU A 350 20.05 1.94 13.26
CA LEU A 350 21.06 1.61 14.29
C LEU A 350 20.56 1.95 15.71
N SER A 351 19.95 3.12 15.93
CA SER A 351 19.30 3.48 17.20
C SER A 351 18.22 2.45 17.57
N ILE A 352 17.36 2.06 16.62
CA ILE A 352 16.37 1.00 16.81
C ILE A 352 17.04 -0.32 17.23
N LYS A 353 18.16 -0.71 16.61
CA LYS A 353 18.96 -1.87 17.08
C LYS A 353 19.49 -1.66 18.51
N HIS A 354 20.11 -0.53 18.82
CA HIS A 354 20.69 -0.25 20.13
C HIS A 354 19.65 -0.38 21.27
N TYR A 355 18.44 0.14 21.06
CA TYR A 355 17.41 0.21 22.10
C TYR A 355 16.38 -0.92 22.09
N LEU A 356 15.87 -1.32 20.92
CA LEU A 356 14.82 -2.35 20.81
C LEU A 356 15.39 -3.78 20.67
N LEU A 357 16.62 -3.93 20.14
CA LEU A 357 17.31 -5.22 20.04
C LEU A 357 18.37 -5.45 21.14
N LEU A 358 18.55 -4.48 22.04
CA LEU A 358 19.43 -4.52 23.23
C LEU A 358 20.94 -4.63 22.95
N ASP A 359 21.41 -4.10 21.83
CA ASP A 359 22.85 -4.02 21.52
C ASP A 359 23.60 -3.09 22.51
N GLN A 360 22.98 -1.97 22.92
CA GLN A 360 23.46 -1.14 24.04
C GLN A 360 22.63 -1.42 25.30
N GLY A 361 22.90 -2.53 26.00
CA GLY A 361 22.10 -2.96 27.14
C GLY A 361 22.31 -2.21 28.47
N ASP A 362 23.18 -1.21 28.54
CA ASP A 362 23.58 -0.54 29.80
C ASP A 362 22.47 0.35 30.38
N PHE A 363 21.82 1.17 29.54
CA PHE A 363 20.66 1.99 29.92
C PHE A 363 19.54 1.12 30.51
N LEU A 364 19.32 -0.08 29.95
CA LEU A 364 18.25 -0.98 30.39
C LEU A 364 18.52 -1.53 31.79
N VAL A 365 19.77 -1.87 32.10
CA VAL A 365 20.16 -2.32 33.45
C VAL A 365 19.97 -1.18 34.45
N HIS A 366 20.35 0.04 34.10
CA HIS A 366 20.17 1.19 34.99
C HIS A 366 18.69 1.55 35.19
N PHE A 367 17.90 1.58 34.10
CA PHE A 367 16.46 1.79 34.12
C PHE A 367 15.73 0.75 34.99
N MET A 368 16.07 -0.54 34.86
CA MET A 368 15.47 -1.61 35.68
C MET A 368 15.76 -1.49 37.19
N ASP A 369 16.77 -0.74 37.61
CA ASP A 369 16.99 -0.41 39.02
C ASP A 369 16.16 0.78 39.46
N ILE A 370 16.23 1.88 38.71
CA ILE A 370 15.52 3.13 39.03
C ILE A 370 14.01 2.92 39.01
N ALA A 371 13.48 2.27 37.98
CA ALA A 371 12.06 2.04 37.79
C ALA A 371 11.52 0.84 38.58
N ARG A 372 12.34 0.16 39.41
CA ARG A 372 11.97 -1.09 40.09
C ARG A 372 10.67 -0.96 40.90
N GLU A 373 10.55 0.10 41.69
CA GLU A 373 9.36 0.36 42.54
C GLU A 373 8.09 0.63 41.73
N GLU A 374 8.21 1.17 40.52
CA GLU A 374 7.09 1.47 39.63
C GLU A 374 6.70 0.22 38.81
N LEU A 375 7.69 -0.55 38.35
CA LEU A 375 7.49 -1.78 37.58
C LEU A 375 6.95 -2.95 38.41
N THR A 376 7.08 -2.91 39.75
CA THR A 376 6.46 -3.89 40.65
C THR A 376 4.98 -3.63 40.96
N LYS A 377 4.44 -2.47 40.58
CA LYS A 377 3.03 -2.13 40.78
C LYS A 377 2.11 -2.91 39.82
N LYS A 378 0.83 -2.91 40.15
CA LYS A 378 -0.24 -3.39 39.26
C LYS A 378 -0.56 -2.36 38.19
N LEU A 379 -1.12 -2.81 37.07
CA LEU A 379 -1.47 -2.01 35.89
C LEU A 379 -2.19 -0.68 36.20
N ASP A 380 -3.12 -0.66 37.15
CA ASP A 380 -3.94 0.52 37.47
C ASP A 380 -3.20 1.60 38.29
N GLU A 381 -2.04 1.27 38.87
CA GLU A 381 -1.27 2.14 39.78
C GLU A 381 0.01 2.73 39.15
N ILE A 382 0.28 2.40 37.88
CA ILE A 382 1.49 2.80 37.15
C ILE A 382 1.26 4.16 36.50
N ASN A 383 2.16 5.11 36.77
CA ASN A 383 2.17 6.38 36.05
C ASN A 383 3.14 6.30 34.83
N GLU A 384 2.58 6.39 33.62
CA GLU A 384 3.33 6.40 32.36
C GLU A 384 4.30 7.58 32.24
N GLU A 385 3.90 8.79 32.69
CA GLU A 385 4.75 9.99 32.68
C GLU A 385 5.96 9.82 33.62
N LYS A 386 5.74 9.18 34.78
CA LYS A 386 6.83 8.85 35.70
C LYS A 386 7.77 7.82 35.08
N LEU A 387 7.25 6.78 34.41
CA LEU A 387 8.11 5.82 33.71
C LEU A 387 8.94 6.49 32.61
N GLN A 388 8.35 7.40 31.83
CA GLN A 388 9.07 8.20 30.83
C GLN A 388 10.20 9.00 31.50
N SER A 389 9.92 9.74 32.58
CA SER A 389 10.96 10.55 33.23
C SER A 389 12.12 9.72 33.80
N LEU A 390 11.85 8.49 34.25
CA LEU A 390 12.88 7.56 34.71
C LEU A 390 13.65 6.90 33.55
N LEU A 391 13.02 6.71 32.38
CA LEU A 391 13.71 6.30 31.16
C LEU A 391 14.63 7.41 30.64
N ASP A 392 14.14 8.65 30.56
CA ASP A 392 14.92 9.82 30.11
C ASP A 392 16.15 10.04 31.01
N LEU A 393 15.97 9.89 32.32
CA LEU A 393 17.08 9.92 33.29
C LEU A 393 18.11 8.81 32.99
N ALA A 394 17.65 7.58 32.76
CA ALA A 394 18.52 6.44 32.52
C ALA A 394 19.26 6.50 31.17
N LEU A 395 18.64 7.08 30.13
CA LEU A 395 19.27 7.33 28.83
C LEU A 395 20.35 8.42 28.94
N ARG A 396 20.07 9.50 29.67
CA ARG A 396 21.01 10.63 29.84
C ARG A 396 22.22 10.32 30.74
N SER A 397 22.12 9.30 31.60
CA SER A 397 23.20 8.91 32.53
C SER A 397 24.11 7.79 32.01
N THR A 398 23.82 7.20 30.85
CA THR A 398 24.53 6.05 30.27
C THR A 398 25.15 6.38 28.91
N ALA A 399 25.84 5.43 28.27
CA ALA A 399 26.47 5.66 26.97
C ALA A 399 25.44 6.00 25.87
N ALA A 400 24.17 5.66 26.08
CA ALA A 400 23.03 6.02 25.24
C ALA A 400 22.90 7.53 24.96
N ALA A 401 23.40 8.40 25.85
CA ALA A 401 23.39 9.85 25.67
C ALA A 401 24.24 10.34 24.48
N ALA A 402 25.11 9.49 23.91
CA ALA A 402 25.92 9.81 22.75
C ALA A 402 25.17 9.68 21.41
N ASP A 403 24.02 8.98 21.37
CA ASP A 403 23.19 8.85 20.17
C ASP A 403 22.29 10.11 20.02
N PRO A 404 22.35 10.86 18.90
CA PRO A 404 21.45 11.98 18.66
C PRO A 404 19.96 11.62 18.67
N CYS A 405 19.59 10.36 18.42
CA CYS A 405 18.20 9.92 18.28
C CYS A 405 17.61 9.30 19.56
N HIS A 406 18.30 9.38 20.71
CA HIS A 406 17.81 8.82 21.97
C HIS A 406 16.51 9.48 22.47
N GLU A 407 16.24 10.73 22.09
CA GLU A 407 15.04 11.49 22.50
C GLU A 407 13.75 11.05 21.78
N ASP A 408 13.84 10.24 20.70
CA ASP A 408 12.66 9.66 20.03
C ASP A 408 12.10 8.42 20.77
N LEU A 409 12.75 7.96 21.84
CA LEU A 409 12.28 6.85 22.68
C LEU A 409 11.15 7.26 23.62
N THR A 410 10.12 6.42 23.67
CA THR A 410 8.96 6.61 24.54
C THR A 410 8.62 5.33 25.29
N CYS A 411 8.20 5.46 26.55
CA CYS A 411 7.59 4.38 27.30
C CYS A 411 6.16 4.11 26.79
N CYS A 412 5.78 2.83 26.73
CA CYS A 412 4.40 2.40 26.48
C CYS A 412 4.05 1.28 27.46
N VAL A 413 2.99 1.47 28.26
CA VAL A 413 2.45 0.43 29.14
C VAL A 413 1.35 -0.31 28.39
N GLU A 414 1.64 -1.55 28.00
CA GLU A 414 0.76 -2.32 27.17
C GLU A 414 -0.20 -3.20 27.99
N ARG A 415 -1.49 -2.88 27.96
CA ARG A 415 -2.56 -3.60 28.69
C ARG A 415 -2.81 -5.05 28.22
N SER A 416 -2.02 -5.58 27.29
CA SER A 416 -2.15 -6.94 26.77
C SER A 416 -0.87 -7.75 26.98
N SER A 417 -1.02 -9.00 27.41
CA SER A 417 0.11 -9.94 27.50
C SER A 417 0.65 -10.25 26.11
N LEU A 418 1.95 -10.57 26.02
CA LEU A 418 2.62 -10.85 24.74
C LEU A 418 1.86 -11.90 23.91
N LEU A 419 1.42 -13.00 24.53
CA LEU A 419 0.60 -14.04 23.90
C LEU A 419 -0.73 -13.51 23.34
N LYS A 420 -1.42 -12.62 24.08
CA LYS A 420 -2.70 -12.03 23.64
C LYS A 420 -2.50 -11.05 22.48
N ARG A 421 -1.45 -10.19 22.53
CA ARG A 421 -1.05 -9.32 21.41
C ARG A 421 -0.82 -10.14 20.14
N MET A 422 -0.02 -11.21 20.25
CA MET A 422 0.28 -12.08 19.11
C MET A 422 -0.96 -12.79 18.55
N ALA A 423 -1.86 -13.29 19.40
CA ALA A 423 -3.12 -13.89 18.95
C ALA A 423 -4.07 -12.89 18.25
N THR A 424 -4.02 -11.60 18.61
CA THR A 424 -4.82 -10.55 17.94
C THR A 424 -4.25 -10.09 16.59
N LEU A 425 -2.95 -10.27 16.35
CA LEU A 425 -2.30 -9.86 15.10
C LEU A 425 -2.46 -10.94 14.02
N LYS A 426 -3.64 -10.93 13.36
CA LYS A 426 -4.00 -11.83 12.25
C LYS A 426 -3.02 -11.86 11.05
N ASP A 427 -2.14 -10.87 10.98
CA ASP A 427 -1.11 -10.70 9.93
C ASP A 427 0.16 -11.53 10.16
N LEU A 428 0.34 -12.08 11.36
CA LEU A 428 1.42 -13.02 11.65
C LEU A 428 0.90 -14.43 11.36
N GLU A 429 1.64 -15.23 10.58
CA GLU A 429 1.34 -16.64 10.26
C GLU A 429 1.52 -17.57 11.48
N VAL A 430 0.97 -17.19 12.63
CA VAL A 430 0.94 -18.02 13.83
C VAL A 430 0.03 -19.21 13.52
N ARG A 431 0.61 -20.43 13.56
CA ARG A 431 -0.17 -21.67 13.43
C ARG A 431 -1.30 -21.63 14.44
N SER A 432 -2.53 -21.74 13.93
CA SER A 432 -3.78 -21.42 14.62
C SER A 432 -3.79 -21.81 16.09
N PHE A 433 -3.94 -20.81 16.97
CA PHE A 433 -4.45 -21.06 18.32
C PHE A 433 -5.79 -21.77 18.18
N SER A 434 -5.88 -23.02 18.63
CA SER A 434 -7.17 -23.69 18.80
C SER A 434 -7.96 -22.97 19.89
N ASP A 435 -9.23 -22.65 19.60
CA ASP A 435 -10.15 -22.01 20.53
C ASP A 435 -10.23 -22.83 21.82
N SER A 436 -9.55 -22.31 22.84
CA SER A 436 -9.52 -22.85 24.20
C SER A 436 -9.64 -21.64 25.13
N ASN A 437 -10.88 -21.35 25.53
CA ASN A 437 -11.21 -20.27 26.46
C ASN A 437 -10.69 -20.52 27.89
N ASP A 438 -9.99 -21.63 28.13
CA ASP A 438 -9.33 -21.99 29.39
C ASP A 438 -7.85 -21.53 29.43
N MET A 439 -7.62 -20.25 29.13
CA MET A 439 -6.35 -19.61 29.46
C MET A 439 -6.47 -18.98 30.85
N GLU A 440 -6.19 -19.77 31.90
CA GLU A 440 -6.04 -19.26 33.26
C GLU A 440 -5.09 -18.05 33.27
N GLU A 441 -5.59 -16.90 33.71
CA GLU A 441 -4.79 -15.68 33.77
C GLU A 441 -3.63 -15.86 34.76
N PRO A 442 -2.39 -15.48 34.41
CA PRO A 442 -1.33 -15.40 35.41
C PRO A 442 -1.74 -14.35 36.45
N VAL A 443 -1.85 -14.80 37.70
CA VAL A 443 -2.24 -13.99 38.85
C VAL A 443 -1.37 -12.73 38.92
N SER A 444 -2.01 -11.57 38.74
CA SER A 444 -1.42 -10.22 38.68
C SER A 444 -0.35 -9.99 37.59
N ILE A 445 -0.81 -9.53 36.43
CA ILE A 445 0.05 -8.89 35.40
C ILE A 445 0.68 -7.64 36.01
N THR A 446 1.99 -7.69 36.28
CA THR A 446 2.78 -6.60 36.87
C THR A 446 3.21 -5.57 35.82
N GLY A 447 3.61 -4.36 36.21
CA GLY A 447 4.18 -3.34 35.31
C GLY A 447 5.35 -3.83 34.45
N LEU A 448 6.21 -4.67 35.02
CA LEU A 448 7.28 -5.36 34.30
C LEU A 448 6.78 -6.24 33.12
N GLU A 449 5.59 -6.84 33.23
CA GLU A 449 5.05 -7.68 32.16
C GLU A 449 4.53 -6.87 30.97
N THR A 450 4.14 -5.62 31.23
CA THR A 450 3.39 -4.74 30.34
C THR A 450 4.24 -3.62 29.76
N PHE A 451 5.39 -3.32 30.39
CA PHE A 451 6.39 -2.40 29.88
C PHE A 451 6.85 -2.75 28.46
N SER A 452 6.89 -1.73 27.61
CA SER A 452 7.44 -1.77 26.26
C SER A 452 8.05 -0.42 25.90
N LEU A 453 9.05 -0.43 25.01
CA LEU A 453 9.58 0.78 24.38
C LEU A 453 8.85 1.03 23.06
N SER A 454 8.66 2.30 22.74
CA SER A 454 8.10 2.81 21.49
C SER A 454 9.10 3.80 20.90
N TYR A 455 9.20 3.85 19.58
CA TYR A 455 10.14 4.73 18.89
C TYR A 455 9.38 5.66 17.95
N LYS A 456 9.51 6.97 18.17
CA LYS A 456 8.75 8.00 17.48
C LYS A 456 9.38 8.33 16.12
N VAL A 457 8.87 7.70 15.07
CA VAL A 457 9.36 7.95 13.72
C VAL A 457 8.66 9.17 13.11
N GLN A 458 9.43 10.18 12.73
CA GLN A 458 8.94 11.33 11.97
C GLN A 458 8.78 10.99 10.47
N TRP A 459 7.81 11.62 9.83
CA TRP A 459 7.66 11.61 8.37
C TRP A 459 8.89 12.26 7.71
N PRO A 460 9.46 11.73 6.59
CA PRO A 460 8.96 10.67 5.72
C PRO A 460 9.39 9.24 6.11
N LEU A 461 10.24 9.07 7.14
CA LEU A 461 10.79 7.76 7.51
C LEU A 461 9.73 6.75 7.97
N SER A 462 8.55 7.24 8.38
CA SER A 462 7.36 6.44 8.69
C SER A 462 6.86 5.59 7.50
N ILE A 463 7.30 5.87 6.28
CA ILE A 463 7.04 5.05 5.09
C ILE A 463 7.84 3.73 5.17
N VAL A 464 9.10 3.79 5.63
CA VAL A 464 9.99 2.62 5.75
C VAL A 464 9.79 1.93 7.10
N ILE A 465 9.83 2.68 8.18
CA ILE A 465 9.61 2.20 9.54
C ILE A 465 8.12 2.39 9.85
N SER A 466 7.30 1.52 9.24
CA SER A 466 5.86 1.51 9.44
C SER A 466 5.46 1.13 10.87
N LYS A 467 4.23 1.47 11.27
CA LYS A 467 3.68 1.05 12.57
C LYS A 467 3.64 -0.48 12.71
N LYS A 468 3.36 -1.22 11.63
CA LYS A 468 3.51 -2.68 11.57
C LYS A 468 4.93 -3.11 11.94
N ALA A 469 5.96 -2.56 11.29
CA ALA A 469 7.36 -2.86 11.60
C ALA A 469 7.72 -2.54 13.06
N LEU A 470 7.30 -1.39 13.59
CA LEU A 470 7.52 -1.03 14.99
C LEU A 470 6.86 -2.03 15.96
N THR A 471 5.65 -2.53 15.68
CA THR A 471 5.04 -3.56 16.52
C THR A 471 5.78 -4.90 16.49
N LYS A 472 6.43 -5.26 15.36
CA LYS A 472 7.31 -6.43 15.28
C LYS A 472 8.54 -6.25 16.19
N TYR A 473 9.20 -5.09 16.13
CA TYR A 473 10.30 -4.73 17.05
C TYR A 473 9.87 -4.75 18.52
N GLN A 474 8.69 -4.23 18.85
CA GLN A 474 8.15 -4.24 20.22
C GLN A 474 7.95 -5.65 20.77
N LEU A 475 7.49 -6.60 19.95
CA LEU A 475 7.34 -8.01 20.36
C LEU A 475 8.70 -8.63 20.70
N ILE A 476 9.72 -8.40 19.87
CA ILE A 476 11.09 -8.85 20.10
C ILE A 476 11.64 -8.21 21.40
N PHE A 477 11.54 -6.88 21.53
CA PHE A 477 11.98 -6.16 22.72
C PHE A 477 11.32 -6.70 24.00
N ARG A 478 9.98 -6.85 24.02
CA ARG A 478 9.27 -7.37 25.19
C ARG A 478 9.77 -8.76 25.57
N PHE A 479 10.00 -9.66 24.61
CA PHE A 479 10.53 -11.00 24.89
C PHE A 479 11.95 -10.96 25.49
N LEU A 480 12.85 -10.17 24.90
CA LEU A 480 14.22 -9.97 25.38
C LEU A 480 14.25 -9.33 26.77
N PHE A 481 13.45 -8.28 27.01
CA PHE A 481 13.32 -7.60 28.30
C PHE A 481 12.88 -8.57 29.40
N ARG A 482 11.89 -9.42 29.13
CA ARG A 482 11.45 -10.46 30.06
C ARG A 482 12.56 -11.47 30.36
N CYS A 483 13.32 -11.92 29.36
CA CYS A 483 14.50 -12.78 29.58
C CYS A 483 15.55 -12.09 30.47
N LYS A 484 15.87 -10.81 30.19
CA LYS A 484 16.89 -10.05 30.92
C LYS A 484 16.49 -9.77 32.37
N HIS A 485 15.21 -9.53 32.64
CA HIS A 485 14.72 -9.44 34.01
C HIS A 485 14.87 -10.76 34.77
N VAL A 486 14.53 -11.90 34.17
CA VAL A 486 14.68 -13.22 34.83
C VAL A 486 16.15 -13.49 35.15
N GLU A 487 17.07 -13.22 34.22
CA GLU A 487 18.51 -13.31 34.45
C GLU A 487 18.92 -12.46 35.66
N ARG A 488 18.44 -11.21 35.72
CA ARG A 488 18.75 -10.29 36.82
C ARG A 488 18.26 -10.79 38.18
N GLN A 489 17.03 -11.29 38.28
CA GLN A 489 16.50 -11.81 39.53
C GLN A 489 17.25 -13.06 40.01
N LEU A 490 17.64 -13.94 39.08
CA LEU A 490 18.49 -15.09 39.39
C LEU A 490 19.90 -14.67 39.83
N CYS A 491 20.50 -13.65 39.20
CA CYS A 491 21.75 -13.05 39.66
C CYS A 491 21.64 -12.48 41.08
N GLY A 492 20.54 -11.81 41.41
CA GLY A 492 20.26 -11.35 42.78
C GLY A 492 20.15 -12.51 43.78
N ALA A 493 19.40 -13.56 43.45
CA ALA A 493 19.32 -14.78 44.25
C ALA A 493 20.69 -15.47 44.42
N TRP A 494 21.52 -15.48 43.38
CA TRP A 494 22.89 -16.01 43.43
C TRP A 494 23.82 -15.19 44.32
N GLN A 495 23.74 -13.85 44.27
CA GLN A 495 24.50 -12.96 45.17
C GLN A 495 24.15 -13.23 46.63
N VAL A 496 22.85 -13.35 46.94
CA VAL A 496 22.37 -13.72 48.28
C VAL A 496 22.90 -15.10 48.69
N HIS A 497 22.91 -16.10 47.80
CA HIS A 497 23.53 -17.42 48.05
C HIS A 497 25.04 -17.34 48.33
N GLN A 498 25.80 -16.47 47.63
CA GLN A 498 27.23 -16.28 47.94
C GLN A 498 27.43 -15.60 49.30
N GLY A 499 26.58 -14.64 49.67
CA GLY A 499 26.60 -14.02 51.00
C GLY A 499 26.39 -15.04 52.12
N VAL A 500 25.45 -15.98 51.94
CA VAL A 500 25.18 -17.04 52.93
C VAL A 500 26.32 -18.06 53.05
N ARG A 501 27.05 -18.34 51.97
CA ARG A 501 28.21 -19.27 52.00
C ARG A 501 29.30 -18.83 52.99
N ALA A 502 29.45 -17.53 53.26
CA ALA A 502 30.39 -17.03 54.26
C ALA A 502 30.08 -17.51 55.70
N PHE A 503 28.82 -17.85 56.00
CA PHE A 503 28.38 -18.24 57.35
C PHE A 503 28.53 -19.74 57.65
N ASN A 504 29.07 -20.54 56.72
CA ASN A 504 29.45 -21.95 56.92
C ASN A 504 28.39 -22.84 57.62
N ILE A 505 27.10 -22.62 57.33
CA ILE A 505 26.03 -23.53 57.75
C ILE A 505 26.07 -24.74 56.82
N SER A 506 26.75 -25.81 57.28
CA SER A 506 26.85 -27.10 56.59
C SER A 506 25.49 -27.80 56.48
N GLY A 507 24.68 -27.37 55.51
CA GLY A 507 23.36 -27.91 55.20
C GLY A 507 23.18 -28.13 53.70
N THR A 508 22.76 -29.33 53.32
CA THR A 508 22.55 -29.73 51.92
C THR A 508 21.53 -28.84 51.18
N ALA A 509 20.59 -28.23 51.89
CA ALA A 509 19.55 -27.34 51.36
C ALA A 509 20.12 -26.15 50.57
N ILE A 510 20.98 -25.35 51.20
CA ILE A 510 21.51 -24.10 50.62
C ILE A 510 22.45 -24.43 49.46
N SER A 511 23.25 -25.50 49.59
CA SER A 511 24.11 -25.99 48.52
C SER A 511 23.31 -26.44 47.29
N ARG A 512 22.26 -27.26 47.46
CA ARG A 512 21.35 -27.69 46.39
C ARG A 512 20.61 -26.51 45.74
N SER A 513 20.11 -25.56 46.53
CA SER A 513 19.51 -24.33 46.00
C SER A 513 20.51 -23.56 45.13
N SER A 514 21.77 -23.41 45.57
CA SER A 514 22.80 -22.75 44.75
C SER A 514 23.09 -23.51 43.44
N LEU A 515 23.01 -24.84 43.42
CA LEU A 515 23.13 -25.64 42.18
C LEU A 515 21.93 -25.42 41.24
N LEU A 516 20.70 -25.43 41.76
CA LEU A 516 19.49 -25.15 40.99
C LEU A 516 19.53 -23.73 40.39
N CYS A 517 19.94 -22.74 41.19
CA CYS A 517 20.15 -21.37 40.74
C CYS A 517 21.14 -21.29 39.57
N ARG A 518 22.27 -22.01 39.66
CA ARG A 518 23.26 -22.09 38.57
C ARG A 518 22.70 -22.76 37.31
N SER A 519 21.85 -23.78 37.45
CA SER A 519 21.18 -24.44 36.32
C SER A 519 20.21 -23.50 35.61
N MET A 520 19.34 -22.81 36.37
CA MET A 520 18.41 -21.80 35.86
C MET A 520 19.14 -20.61 35.21
N LEU A 521 20.25 -20.15 35.80
CA LEU A 521 21.11 -19.12 35.20
C LEU A 521 21.71 -19.60 33.87
N LYS A 522 22.29 -20.81 33.82
CA LYS A 522 22.81 -21.37 32.57
C LYS A 522 21.73 -21.41 31.49
N PHE A 523 20.52 -21.87 31.82
CA PHE A 523 19.40 -21.92 30.88
C PHE A 523 19.03 -20.52 30.33
N ILE A 524 18.79 -19.54 31.20
CA ILE A 524 18.37 -18.20 30.77
C ILE A 524 19.50 -17.47 30.03
N SER A 525 20.74 -17.55 30.51
CA SER A 525 21.87 -16.94 29.80
C SER A 525 22.13 -17.62 28.46
N SER A 526 22.06 -18.96 28.34
CA SER A 526 22.14 -19.65 27.04
C SER A 526 21.03 -19.22 26.07
N LEU A 527 19.79 -19.08 26.56
CA LEU A 527 18.68 -18.56 25.75
C LEU A 527 18.93 -17.11 25.29
N LEU A 528 19.43 -16.24 26.16
CA LEU A 528 19.79 -14.86 25.81
C LEU A 528 20.90 -14.82 24.75
N HIS A 529 21.95 -15.65 24.88
CA HIS A 529 23.06 -15.70 23.91
C HIS A 529 22.58 -16.17 22.53
N TYR A 530 21.70 -17.18 22.47
CA TYR A 530 21.07 -17.60 21.21
C TYR A 530 20.33 -16.45 20.52
N LEU A 531 19.46 -15.77 21.28
CA LEU A 531 18.62 -14.69 20.74
C LEU A 531 19.47 -13.52 20.22
N THR A 532 20.51 -13.11 20.95
CA THR A 532 21.33 -11.95 20.55
C THR A 532 22.35 -12.30 19.48
N PHE A 533 23.19 -13.32 19.70
CA PHE A 533 24.36 -13.58 18.85
C PHE A 533 24.08 -14.52 17.67
N GLU A 534 23.10 -15.42 17.78
CA GLU A 534 22.81 -16.40 16.72
C GLU A 534 21.65 -15.94 15.83
N VAL A 535 20.62 -15.33 16.41
CA VAL A 535 19.45 -14.84 15.66
C VAL A 535 19.57 -13.38 15.24
N LEU A 536 19.75 -12.45 16.18
CA LEU A 536 19.61 -11.02 15.84
C LEU A 536 20.82 -10.49 15.06
N GLU A 537 22.05 -10.73 15.52
CA GLU A 537 23.23 -10.14 14.90
C GLU A 537 23.53 -10.63 13.46
N PRO A 538 23.44 -11.94 13.13
CA PRO A 538 23.70 -12.40 11.77
C PRO A 538 22.64 -11.91 10.78
N ASN A 539 21.38 -11.84 11.22
CA ASN A 539 20.29 -11.29 10.42
C ASN A 539 20.43 -9.78 10.21
N TRP A 540 20.90 -9.05 11.23
CA TRP A 540 21.20 -7.63 11.12
C TRP A 540 22.29 -7.37 10.08
N HIS A 541 23.41 -8.09 10.14
CA HIS A 541 24.47 -7.99 9.13
C HIS A 541 23.98 -8.36 7.73
N ALA A 542 23.16 -9.41 7.59
CA ALA A 542 22.57 -9.79 6.30
C ALA A 542 21.66 -8.70 5.74
N MET A 543 20.87 -8.02 6.57
CA MET A 543 20.06 -6.87 6.17
C MET A 543 20.95 -5.68 5.78
N HIS A 544 21.92 -5.31 6.62
CA HIS A 544 22.81 -4.18 6.40
C HIS A 544 23.57 -4.30 5.07
N ASN A 545 24.13 -5.47 4.78
CA ASN A 545 24.85 -5.73 3.53
C ASN A 545 23.93 -5.63 2.30
N ARG A 546 22.66 -6.07 2.41
CA ARG A 546 21.67 -5.91 1.33
C ARG A 546 21.31 -4.44 1.14
N LEU A 547 21.03 -3.70 2.20
CA LEU A 547 20.68 -2.26 2.17
C LEU A 547 21.75 -1.38 1.49
N GLN A 548 23.02 -1.78 1.52
CA GLN A 548 24.08 -1.08 0.77
C GLN A 548 23.96 -1.22 -0.76
N THR A 549 23.30 -2.28 -1.26
CA THR A 549 23.19 -2.60 -2.70
C THR A 549 21.86 -2.19 -3.35
N VAL A 550 20.92 -1.68 -2.55
CA VAL A 550 19.56 -1.34 -2.96
C VAL A 550 19.50 -0.14 -3.90
N LYS A 551 18.58 -0.16 -4.87
CA LYS A 551 18.31 0.94 -5.81
C LYS A 551 16.97 1.65 -5.59
N SER A 552 16.01 1.02 -4.91
CA SER A 552 14.67 1.58 -4.70
C SER A 552 14.20 1.49 -3.25
N ILE A 553 13.29 2.37 -2.84
CA ILE A 553 12.74 2.34 -1.48
C ILE A 553 11.81 1.15 -1.23
N ASP A 554 11.13 0.65 -2.26
CA ASP A 554 10.34 -0.58 -2.13
C ASP A 554 11.24 -1.80 -1.84
N GLU A 555 12.46 -1.88 -2.40
CA GLU A 555 13.47 -2.88 -2.01
C GLU A 555 13.94 -2.72 -0.56
N VAL A 556 14.17 -1.48 -0.07
CA VAL A 556 14.50 -1.22 1.35
C VAL A 556 13.40 -1.77 2.26
N ILE A 557 12.14 -1.47 1.96
CA ILE A 557 10.97 -1.93 2.73
C ILE A 557 10.90 -3.46 2.72
N GLN A 558 11.03 -4.10 1.55
CA GLN A 558 11.01 -5.56 1.43
C GLN A 558 12.13 -6.25 2.22
N HIS A 559 13.36 -5.73 2.18
CA HIS A 559 14.48 -6.29 2.93
C HIS A 559 14.33 -6.11 4.45
N HIS A 560 13.77 -4.98 4.89
CA HIS A 560 13.48 -4.69 6.29
C HIS A 560 12.33 -5.55 6.84
N ASP A 561 11.22 -5.71 6.09
CA ASP A 561 10.13 -6.61 6.47
C ASP A 561 10.59 -8.08 6.53
N PHE A 562 11.39 -8.52 5.55
CA PHE A 562 11.98 -9.86 5.53
C PHE A 562 12.91 -10.11 6.73
N PHE A 563 13.75 -9.14 7.09
CA PHE A 563 14.58 -9.20 8.30
C PHE A 563 13.70 -9.38 9.55
N LEU A 564 12.67 -8.56 9.72
CA LEU A 564 11.79 -8.61 10.88
C LEU A 564 11.01 -9.93 10.98
N ASP A 565 10.44 -10.41 9.87
CA ASP A 565 9.68 -11.67 9.88
C ASP A 565 10.58 -12.89 10.11
N LYS A 566 11.82 -12.85 9.61
CA LYS A 566 12.84 -13.86 9.93
C LYS A 566 13.20 -13.84 11.42
N CYS A 567 13.48 -12.67 11.99
CA CYS A 567 13.78 -12.54 13.42
C CYS A 567 12.60 -12.98 14.31
N LEU A 568 11.35 -12.64 13.97
CA LEU A 568 10.18 -13.11 14.73
C LEU A 568 10.04 -14.63 14.73
N ARG A 569 10.37 -15.30 13.62
CA ARG A 569 10.34 -16.75 13.51
C ARG A 569 11.44 -17.41 14.33
N GLU A 570 12.69 -16.94 14.14
CA GLU A 570 13.88 -17.48 14.79
C GLU A 570 13.94 -17.17 16.30
N CYS A 571 13.33 -16.07 16.77
CA CYS A 571 13.14 -15.78 18.20
C CYS A 571 12.05 -16.64 18.89
N LEU A 572 11.56 -17.71 18.26
CA LEU A 572 10.52 -18.63 18.76
C LEU A 572 9.10 -18.02 18.92
N LEU A 573 8.90 -16.75 18.55
CA LEU A 573 7.66 -16.03 18.84
C LEU A 573 6.48 -16.59 18.03
N LEU A 574 6.72 -17.02 16.79
CA LEU A 574 5.70 -17.62 15.91
C LEU A 574 5.32 -19.08 16.26
N LEU A 575 6.00 -19.70 17.24
CA LEU A 575 5.77 -21.08 17.68
C LEU A 575 5.10 -21.11 19.07
N PRO A 576 3.75 -21.03 19.15
CA PRO A 576 3.04 -20.79 20.41
C PRO A 576 3.23 -21.90 21.45
N GLU A 577 3.46 -23.14 21.03
CA GLU A 577 3.73 -24.28 21.92
C GLU A 577 5.07 -24.13 22.65
N LEU A 578 6.14 -23.78 21.91
CA LEU A 578 7.46 -23.51 22.49
C LEU A 578 7.42 -22.26 23.35
N LEU A 579 6.76 -21.19 22.90
CA LEU A 579 6.65 -19.95 23.67
C LEU A 579 5.93 -20.16 25.00
N LYS A 580 4.82 -20.90 25.03
CA LYS A 580 4.12 -21.30 26.28
C LYS A 580 5.05 -22.06 27.24
N LYS A 581 5.88 -22.97 26.74
CA LYS A 581 6.86 -23.73 27.55
C LYS A 581 7.99 -22.85 28.08
N VAL A 582 8.55 -21.98 27.26
CA VAL A 582 9.62 -21.04 27.66
C VAL A 582 9.10 -20.03 28.70
N GLU A 583 7.89 -19.50 28.55
CA GLU A 583 7.29 -18.61 29.56
C GLU A 583 7.00 -19.34 30.88
N LYS A 584 6.58 -20.62 30.85
CA LYS A 584 6.46 -21.44 32.07
C LYS A 584 7.80 -21.68 32.77
N LEU A 585 8.88 -21.91 32.01
CA LEU A 585 10.24 -22.01 32.58
C LEU A 585 10.69 -20.67 33.19
N LYS A 586 10.41 -19.53 32.54
CA LYS A 586 10.68 -18.19 33.09
C LYS A 586 9.91 -17.93 34.39
N SER A 587 8.62 -18.28 34.46
CA SER A 587 7.82 -18.06 35.67
C SER A 587 8.29 -18.92 36.84
N LEU A 588 8.69 -20.19 36.60
CA LEU A 588 9.35 -21.03 37.61
C LEU A 588 10.65 -20.40 38.11
N CYS A 589 11.49 -19.85 37.24
CA CYS A 589 12.72 -19.14 37.63
C CYS A 589 12.43 -17.91 38.52
N LEU A 590 11.36 -17.14 38.23
CA LEU A 590 10.97 -15.98 39.03
C LEU A 590 10.40 -16.39 40.40
N GLN A 591 9.53 -17.39 40.44
CA GLN A 591 8.99 -17.95 41.69
C GLN A 591 10.12 -18.48 42.58
N TYR A 592 11.08 -19.20 41.99
CA TYR A 592 12.27 -19.66 42.68
C TYR A 592 13.14 -18.50 43.22
N ALA A 593 13.37 -17.44 42.44
CA ALA A 593 14.15 -16.29 42.88
C ALA A 593 13.48 -15.55 44.06
N ALA A 594 12.17 -15.31 43.99
CA ALA A 594 11.39 -14.69 45.07
C ALA A 594 11.36 -15.57 46.34
N ALA A 595 11.11 -16.87 46.19
CA ALA A 595 11.16 -17.83 47.30
C ALA A 595 12.56 -17.85 47.94
N THR A 596 13.63 -17.84 47.14
CA THR A 596 15.02 -17.82 47.64
C THR A 596 15.31 -16.57 48.47
N GLN A 597 14.87 -15.38 48.02
CA GLN A 597 15.03 -14.14 48.78
C GLN A 597 14.30 -14.19 50.13
N TRP A 598 13.04 -14.66 50.16
CA TRP A 598 12.26 -14.78 51.40
C TRP A 598 12.81 -15.84 52.36
N LEU A 599 13.16 -17.02 51.84
CA LEU A 599 13.71 -18.11 52.64
C LEU A 599 15.01 -17.68 53.31
N ILE A 600 15.92 -17.05 52.56
CA ILE A 600 17.22 -16.65 53.10
C ILE A 600 17.09 -15.47 54.08
N SER A 601 16.22 -14.48 53.83
CA SER A 601 15.98 -13.42 54.82
C SER A 601 15.47 -14.00 56.15
N SER A 602 14.54 -14.96 56.09
CA SER A 602 14.03 -15.64 57.28
C SER A 602 15.08 -16.44 58.06
N SER A 603 16.10 -16.96 57.36
CA SER A 603 17.22 -17.67 58.00
C SER A 603 18.26 -16.72 58.62
N ILE A 604 18.49 -15.55 58.02
CA ILE A 604 19.48 -14.55 58.51
C ILE A 604 18.95 -13.78 59.73
N ASP A 605 17.66 -13.46 59.78
CA ASP A 605 17.09 -12.77 60.95
C ASP A 605 17.08 -13.65 62.21
N ILE A 606 17.12 -14.98 62.06
CA ILE A 606 17.28 -15.92 63.18
C ILE A 606 18.73 -15.92 63.71
N THR A 607 19.76 -15.80 62.86
CA THR A 607 21.15 -15.80 63.32
C THR A 607 21.57 -14.48 63.98
N LYS A 608 20.96 -13.35 63.62
CA LYS A 608 21.15 -12.06 64.32
C LYS A 608 20.60 -12.04 65.75
N LEU A 609 19.73 -12.99 66.11
CA LEU A 609 19.26 -13.18 67.49
C LEU A 609 20.20 -14.03 68.35
N GLU A 610 21.29 -14.57 67.78
CA GLU A 610 22.33 -15.34 68.49
C GLU A 610 23.67 -14.58 68.61
N GLU A 611 23.65 -13.29 68.95
CA GLU A 611 24.82 -12.63 69.58
C GLU A 611 24.76 -12.77 71.12
N PRO A 612 25.44 -13.75 71.74
CA PRO A 612 25.62 -13.77 73.18
C PRO A 612 26.62 -12.69 73.59
N SER A 613 26.17 -11.68 74.33
CA SER A 613 27.03 -10.67 74.93
C SER A 613 28.13 -11.33 75.78
N ALA A 614 29.37 -10.92 75.54
CA ALA A 614 30.54 -11.67 76.00
C ALA A 614 30.78 -11.57 77.52
N SER A 615 30.15 -12.45 78.31
CA SER A 615 30.62 -12.80 79.65
C SER A 615 30.18 -14.22 80.07
N GLN A 616 31.04 -14.91 80.84
CA GLN A 616 30.82 -16.24 81.44
C GLN A 616 30.98 -17.50 80.55
N LYS A 617 32.22 -17.80 80.17
CA LYS A 617 32.65 -19.20 79.95
C LYS A 617 32.86 -19.91 81.30
N LEU A 618 31.90 -20.72 81.77
CA LEU A 618 32.09 -22.10 82.26
C LEU A 618 30.78 -22.67 82.82
N LYS A 619 30.55 -23.98 82.58
CA LYS A 619 29.42 -24.80 83.08
C LYS A 619 28.01 -24.46 82.55
N GLN A 620 27.69 -24.97 81.35
CA GLN A 620 26.37 -25.61 81.10
C GLN A 620 26.40 -26.53 79.85
N LEU A 621 27.08 -27.68 79.99
CA LEU A 621 26.85 -28.85 79.14
C LEU A 621 25.62 -29.60 79.68
N ARG A 622 24.40 -29.15 79.31
CA ARG A 622 23.12 -29.90 79.25
C ARG A 622 21.95 -28.92 79.02
N PHE A 623 20.90 -29.40 78.34
CA PHE A 623 19.70 -28.65 77.92
C PHE A 623 19.87 -27.66 76.75
N LYS A 624 20.14 -28.19 75.55
CA LYS A 624 19.45 -27.66 74.35
C LYS A 624 17.99 -28.14 74.42
N ASN A 625 17.03 -27.24 74.35
CA ASN A 625 15.61 -27.62 74.33
C ASN A 625 15.31 -28.42 73.05
N PRO A 626 14.78 -29.66 73.14
CA PRO A 626 14.51 -30.48 71.95
C PRO A 626 13.53 -29.79 70.99
N SER A 627 12.57 -29.01 71.51
CA SER A 627 11.58 -28.26 70.73
C SER A 627 12.16 -27.17 69.82
N GLN A 628 13.32 -26.59 70.14
CA GLN A 628 13.97 -25.58 69.29
C GLN A 628 14.80 -26.25 68.19
N VAL A 629 15.57 -27.29 68.53
CA VAL A 629 16.33 -28.09 67.56
C VAL A 629 15.38 -28.75 66.54
N GLN A 630 14.24 -29.27 67.02
CA GLN A 630 13.23 -29.90 66.17
C GLN A 630 12.49 -28.89 65.29
N LYS A 631 12.34 -27.62 65.71
CA LYS A 631 11.82 -26.52 64.86
C LYS A 631 12.81 -26.02 63.81
N ALA A 632 14.11 -26.13 64.05
CA ALA A 632 15.12 -25.86 63.03
C ALA A 632 15.12 -26.97 61.97
N ILE A 633 15.20 -28.24 62.41
CA ILE A 633 15.24 -29.41 61.52
C ILE A 633 13.96 -29.51 60.66
N THR A 634 12.77 -29.24 61.20
CA THR A 634 11.53 -29.26 60.39
C THR A 634 11.43 -28.11 59.41
N ARG A 635 12.05 -26.96 59.69
CA ARG A 635 12.15 -25.85 58.72
C ARG A 635 13.14 -26.19 57.62
N ASP A 636 14.34 -26.67 57.95
CA ASP A 636 15.32 -27.12 56.96
C ASP A 636 14.73 -28.21 56.05
N ALA A 637 13.95 -29.15 56.59
CA ALA A 637 13.22 -30.15 55.82
C ALA A 637 12.20 -29.53 54.84
N ALA A 638 11.33 -28.63 55.31
CA ALA A 638 10.34 -27.95 54.46
C ALA A 638 10.99 -27.06 53.37
N VAL A 639 12.14 -26.47 53.68
CA VAL A 639 12.99 -25.74 52.71
C VAL A 639 13.55 -26.70 51.67
N THR A 640 14.11 -27.86 52.08
CA THR A 640 14.60 -28.87 51.13
C THR A 640 13.50 -29.41 50.24
N ASP A 641 12.30 -29.68 50.76
CA ASP A 641 11.18 -30.22 49.99
C ASP A 641 10.68 -29.22 48.94
N SER A 642 10.68 -27.94 49.30
CA SER A 642 10.33 -26.83 48.39
C SER A 642 11.36 -26.66 47.27
N ILE A 643 12.66 -26.72 47.58
CA ILE A 643 13.74 -26.70 46.57
C ILE A 643 13.65 -27.95 45.66
N LEU A 644 13.44 -29.13 46.23
CA LEU A 644 13.27 -30.37 45.48
C LEU A 644 12.01 -30.37 44.62
N LYS A 645 10.96 -29.62 44.98
CA LYS A 645 9.78 -29.40 44.14
C LYS A 645 10.15 -28.56 42.93
N PHE A 646 10.76 -27.38 43.12
CA PHE A 646 11.21 -26.53 42.01
C PHE A 646 12.20 -27.24 41.08
N GLU A 647 13.13 -28.03 41.63
CA GLU A 647 14.08 -28.83 40.84
C GLU A 647 13.38 -29.89 39.97
N ARG A 648 12.39 -30.60 40.51
CA ARG A 648 11.59 -31.57 39.75
C ARG A 648 10.75 -30.90 38.67
N GLU A 649 10.08 -29.80 38.98
CA GLU A 649 9.22 -29.06 38.04
C GLU A 649 10.03 -28.42 36.90
N PHE A 650 11.16 -27.80 37.22
CA PHE A 650 12.08 -27.22 36.22
C PHE A 650 12.66 -28.29 35.30
N ASN A 651 13.17 -29.39 35.86
CA ASN A 651 13.76 -30.47 35.05
C ASN A 651 12.70 -31.19 34.18
N ALA A 652 11.47 -31.37 34.68
CA ALA A 652 10.38 -31.96 33.90
C ALA A 652 9.97 -31.05 32.71
N GLU A 653 9.84 -29.74 32.92
CA GLU A 653 9.53 -28.81 31.83
C GLU A 653 10.68 -28.69 30.83
N LEU A 654 11.94 -28.66 31.28
CA LEU A 654 13.13 -28.66 30.41
C LEU A 654 13.23 -29.95 29.58
N GLN A 655 12.96 -31.11 30.17
CA GLN A 655 12.88 -32.38 29.45
C GLN A 655 11.71 -32.41 28.45
N SER A 656 10.58 -31.75 28.75
CA SER A 656 9.46 -31.64 27.82
C SER A 656 9.73 -30.71 26.63
N LEU A 657 10.64 -29.74 26.79
CA LEU A 657 11.06 -28.84 25.71
C LEU A 657 11.89 -29.59 24.65
N GLY A 658 12.72 -30.55 25.07
CA GLY A 658 13.60 -31.32 24.19
C GLY A 658 12.93 -32.01 22.99
N PRO A 659 11.90 -32.85 23.17
CA PRO A 659 11.22 -33.54 22.06
C PRO A 659 10.41 -32.58 21.17
N ILE A 660 9.88 -31.48 21.72
CA ILE A 660 9.20 -30.45 20.93
C ILE A 660 10.22 -29.77 20.02
N LEU A 661 11.37 -29.37 20.58
CA LEU A 661 12.49 -28.80 19.82
C LEU A 661 12.97 -29.76 18.72
N SER A 662 13.23 -31.03 19.02
CA SER A 662 13.69 -31.99 18.00
C SER A 662 12.65 -32.31 16.93
N THR A 663 11.36 -32.16 17.23
CA THR A 663 10.28 -32.31 16.23
C THR A 663 10.20 -31.06 15.35
N SER A 664 10.26 -29.87 15.96
CA SER A 664 10.30 -28.60 15.21
C SER A 664 11.58 -28.42 14.39
N SER A 665 12.71 -28.97 14.84
CA SER A 665 13.99 -28.85 14.14
C SER A 665 14.09 -29.70 12.86
N GLN A 666 13.14 -30.63 12.64
CA GLN A 666 12.98 -31.30 11.34
C GLN A 666 12.36 -30.37 10.28
N ALA A 667 11.60 -29.35 10.71
CA ALA A 667 11.05 -28.33 9.83
C ALA A 667 11.97 -27.11 9.69
N GLU A 668 12.69 -26.74 10.75
CA GLU A 668 13.47 -25.48 10.82
C GLU A 668 14.88 -25.71 11.39
N PRO A 669 15.96 -25.60 10.57
CA PRO A 669 17.30 -26.06 10.96
C PRO A 669 17.94 -25.22 12.09
N TYR A 670 17.59 -23.95 12.25
CA TYR A 670 18.12 -23.09 13.32
C TYR A 670 17.69 -23.53 14.73
N LEU A 671 16.67 -24.38 14.86
CA LEU A 671 16.24 -24.95 16.14
C LEU A 671 17.15 -26.10 16.59
N THR A 672 17.97 -26.69 15.69
CA THR A 672 18.95 -27.72 16.06
C THR A 672 20.05 -27.15 16.97
N HIS A 673 20.54 -25.95 16.66
CA HIS A 673 21.53 -25.25 17.48
C HIS A 673 20.96 -24.88 18.85
N LEU A 674 19.74 -24.31 18.91
CA LEU A 674 19.08 -24.04 20.19
C LEU A 674 18.88 -25.32 21.02
N ALA A 675 18.51 -26.45 20.41
CA ALA A 675 18.42 -27.73 21.09
C ALA A 675 19.78 -28.19 21.63
N GLN A 676 20.86 -28.05 20.86
CA GLN A 676 22.23 -28.41 21.28
C GLN A 676 22.70 -27.55 22.46
N TRP A 677 22.43 -26.23 22.44
CA TRP A 677 22.82 -25.29 23.50
C TRP A 677 21.98 -25.40 24.78
N ILE A 678 20.67 -25.62 24.67
CA ILE A 678 19.78 -25.71 25.84
C ILE A 678 19.87 -27.10 26.50
N LEU A 679 19.92 -28.18 25.73
CA LEU A 679 19.91 -29.54 26.26
C LEU A 679 21.32 -30.09 26.53
N GLY A 680 22.37 -29.47 25.97
CA GLY A 680 23.75 -29.91 26.13
C GLY A 680 24.05 -31.27 25.49
N VAL A 681 23.25 -31.71 24.52
CA VAL A 681 23.41 -33.03 23.89
C VAL A 681 24.43 -32.96 22.76
N GLY A 682 25.69 -33.17 23.13
CA GLY A 682 26.71 -33.76 22.26
C GLY A 682 27.67 -32.80 21.55
N SER A 683 28.80 -32.51 22.19
CA SER A 683 30.13 -32.62 21.58
C SER A 683 31.28 -32.53 22.63
N ASP A 684 31.24 -33.38 23.66
CA ASP A 684 32.46 -33.77 24.39
C ASP A 684 32.78 -35.23 24.04
N LYS A 685 33.60 -35.40 22.99
CA LYS A 685 34.32 -36.61 22.61
C LYS A 685 35.61 -36.22 21.90
#